data_AF-A0A9N9GZ94-F1
#
_entry.id   AF-A0A9N9GZ94-F1
#
_cell.length_a   1.000
_cell.length_b   1.000
_cell.length_c   1.000
_cell.angle_alpha   90.00
_cell.angle_beta   90.00
_cell.angle_gamma   90.00
#
_symmetry.space_group_name_H-M   'P 1'
#
loop_
_entity.id
_entity.type
_entity.pdbx_description
1 polymer ?
#
loop_
_entity_poly.entity_id
_entity_poly.type
_entity_poly.pdbx_seq_one_letter_code
_entity_poly.pdbx_strand_id
1 'polypeptide(L)'
;HILGLSIKLWSSLLSHASFNPARITHLTAPHIHSWFSIVMTPLGTPIDRRLLFIADGQSLTDKVDVASTASSRRGRRTHAGQPNESDSTLAHNIDIGMLQQDFALVSVETVIRGRIAASKALGMLISRWPNEALEDSFKDFLLPHLASGWASNKQLSAVIIEEWARASNNQQISSLSMPPLPVTPLASILSNALVVMLESDPPSFYHELVSILRRIRGECQALLNTFISEGRVSSQNIPPLPTSVLGEQTIADASVFSIEMAKQLTTETFDTLTSYVPPAIHSAVLPQLQDRKRRVLSSIAYYQSTKQKTDINVNAACAGAVVSLRVLPPKLNPIIRSIMSSIKNEENAELQERSAASLASLVAQCAIEQNPSRINPNDKIVKNLCTFLCSDQTTTPVLQSNKSEEGILSLQKAKEPEKKISNGAGGESAKKQKINEEEIKTQKLIRRGAETALKQFAHLFDEQEKIDVALKASENTGQEVIDSLQILQSITPVIHESLHSKIAELLPCLVKTIQCKYSVIRHVAARCFATIANVITIPSMQIIIEQVLPFMGDSQSVINRQGAAELIYHLVQTMDAKILPYVIFLVVPILGRMSDVDESVRLVTTNCFAMLIKLVPLEAGIPNPPGLSERLTQHRYEERKFLSQLLDSSRLDPYEIPVTIKAELRKYQQEGVNWLAFLNKYQLHGILCDDMGLGKTLQSICILASDHHARAVKYETTKSPDCSPIPSLVVCPPTLTGHWYHELLNYTDCLKPLLYTGGPKERERIRPKIMNHDVVIMSYDIVRNDIDELADINWNYCILDEGHIIKNGKTKITKAVKAVKANHRLILSGTPIQNNVLELWSLFDFLMPGFLGTEKQFNERFGKPILASRDSKSSSKEQEA
;
A
#
# COMPACT_ATOMS: atom_id res chain seq x y z
N HIS A 1 7.29 -21.36 -8.81
CA HIS A 1 8.69 -21.80 -8.65
C HIS A 1 9.06 -22.91 -9.65
N ILE A 2 8.41 -24.08 -9.61
CA ILE A 2 8.71 -25.24 -10.50
C ILE A 2 8.70 -24.86 -11.98
N LEU A 3 7.64 -24.21 -12.48
CA LEU A 3 7.55 -23.77 -13.88
C LEU A 3 8.74 -22.90 -14.32
N GLY A 4 9.25 -22.05 -13.43
CA GLY A 4 10.43 -21.22 -13.70
C GLY A 4 11.72 -22.05 -13.81
N LEU A 5 11.86 -23.11 -13.00
CA LEU A 5 12.97 -24.06 -13.12
C LEU A 5 12.86 -24.88 -14.42
N SER A 6 11.65 -25.29 -14.81
CA SER A 6 11.41 -26.01 -16.08
C SER A 6 11.86 -25.21 -17.30
N ILE A 7 11.53 -23.90 -17.35
CA ILE A 7 12.00 -23.02 -18.44
C ILE A 7 13.52 -22.86 -18.43
N LYS A 8 14.15 -22.72 -17.25
CA LYS A 8 15.62 -22.65 -17.14
C LYS A 8 16.28 -23.93 -17.64
N LEU A 9 15.76 -25.09 -17.22
CA LEU A 9 16.24 -26.39 -17.68
C LEU A 9 16.08 -26.53 -19.20
N TRP A 10 14.93 -26.17 -19.76
CA TRP A 10 14.68 -26.17 -21.20
C TRP A 10 15.70 -25.32 -21.96
N SER A 11 15.97 -24.10 -21.49
CA SER A 11 17.00 -23.22 -22.07
C SER A 11 18.38 -23.85 -22.03
N SER A 12 18.76 -24.50 -20.92
CA SER A 12 20.03 -25.21 -20.79
C SER A 12 20.12 -26.40 -21.74
N LEU A 13 19.06 -27.21 -21.87
CA LEU A 13 19.01 -28.34 -22.80
C LEU A 13 19.16 -27.89 -24.25
N LEU A 14 18.45 -26.82 -24.65
CA LEU A 14 18.60 -26.24 -25.99
C LEU A 14 20.02 -25.70 -26.22
N SER A 15 20.64 -25.10 -25.20
CA SER A 15 22.02 -24.61 -25.32
C SER A 15 23.04 -25.75 -25.53
N HIS A 16 22.89 -26.87 -24.83
CA HIS A 16 23.72 -28.06 -25.03
C HIS A 16 23.44 -28.76 -26.37
N ALA A 17 22.20 -28.76 -26.86
CA ALA A 17 21.88 -29.33 -28.16
C ALA A 17 22.35 -28.45 -29.33
N SER A 18 22.53 -27.14 -29.11
CA SER A 18 22.85 -26.17 -30.18
C SER A 18 24.27 -26.24 -30.75
N PHE A 19 25.17 -27.05 -30.16
CA PHE A 19 26.46 -27.37 -30.78
C PHE A 19 26.31 -28.12 -32.12
N ASN A 20 25.13 -28.70 -32.39
CA ASN A 20 24.79 -29.26 -33.69
C ASN A 20 23.33 -28.92 -34.06
N PRO A 21 23.09 -27.88 -34.90
CA PRO A 21 21.75 -27.45 -35.30
C PRO A 21 20.91 -28.57 -35.94
N ALA A 22 21.53 -29.48 -36.71
CA ALA A 22 20.84 -30.62 -37.30
C ALA A 22 20.32 -31.62 -36.25
N ARG A 23 21.01 -31.72 -35.11
CA ARG A 23 20.59 -32.57 -33.98
C ARG A 23 19.35 -32.02 -33.28
N ILE A 24 19.24 -30.70 -33.13
CA ILE A 24 18.02 -30.07 -32.60
C ILE A 24 16.84 -30.38 -33.50
N THR A 25 17.00 -30.16 -34.81
CA THR A 25 15.95 -30.44 -35.79
C THR A 25 15.52 -31.90 -35.74
N HIS A 26 16.46 -32.85 -35.74
CA HIS A 26 16.13 -34.27 -35.66
C HIS A 26 15.38 -34.65 -34.37
N LEU A 27 15.78 -34.11 -33.22
CA LEU A 27 15.18 -34.47 -31.92
C LEU A 27 13.80 -33.84 -31.69
N THR A 28 13.54 -32.68 -32.30
CA THR A 28 12.35 -31.89 -31.96
C THR A 28 11.33 -31.79 -33.08
N ALA A 29 11.72 -31.90 -34.35
CA ALA A 29 10.81 -31.84 -35.50
C ALA A 29 9.60 -32.79 -35.39
N PRO A 30 9.73 -34.05 -34.93
CA PRO A 30 8.58 -34.95 -34.80
C PRO A 30 7.51 -34.47 -33.79
N HIS A 31 7.88 -33.59 -32.86
CA HIS A 31 7.03 -33.17 -31.75
C HIS A 31 6.45 -31.76 -31.92
N ILE A 32 6.93 -30.95 -32.87
CA ILE A 32 6.51 -29.56 -33.07
C ILE A 32 5.00 -29.45 -33.27
N HIS A 33 4.42 -30.30 -34.13
CA HIS A 33 2.98 -30.30 -34.37
C HIS A 33 2.19 -30.51 -33.07
N SER A 34 2.56 -31.52 -32.27
CA SER A 34 1.89 -31.81 -30.99
C SER A 34 2.03 -30.65 -30.00
N TRP A 35 3.21 -30.02 -29.91
CA TRP A 35 3.41 -28.89 -29.01
C TRP A 35 2.60 -27.66 -29.41
N PHE A 36 2.55 -27.31 -30.70
CA PHE A 36 1.68 -26.23 -31.18
C PHE A 36 0.21 -26.54 -30.93
N SER A 37 -0.25 -27.76 -31.19
CA SER A 37 -1.63 -28.17 -30.92
C SER A 37 -2.01 -28.09 -29.43
N ILE A 38 -1.10 -28.44 -28.52
CA ILE A 38 -1.31 -28.29 -27.07
C ILE A 38 -1.41 -26.80 -26.68
N VAL A 39 -0.47 -25.98 -27.14
CA VAL A 39 -0.41 -24.54 -26.80
C VAL A 39 -1.62 -23.78 -27.35
N MET A 40 -2.05 -24.12 -28.57
CA MET A 40 -3.15 -23.46 -29.30
C MET A 40 -4.53 -24.06 -28.99
N THR A 41 -4.63 -24.99 -28.03
CA THR A 41 -5.92 -25.52 -27.58
C THR A 41 -6.77 -24.36 -27.03
N PRO A 42 -8.04 -24.18 -27.41
CA PRO A 42 -8.88 -23.10 -26.86
C PRO A 42 -9.02 -23.14 -25.33
N LEU A 43 -9.34 -22.01 -24.72
CA LEU A 43 -9.60 -21.97 -23.27
C LEU A 43 -10.92 -22.67 -22.95
N GLY A 44 -10.90 -23.56 -21.95
CA GLY A 44 -12.08 -24.32 -21.50
C GLY A 44 -12.40 -25.58 -22.32
N THR A 45 -11.56 -25.92 -23.31
CA THR A 45 -11.64 -27.21 -24.02
C THR A 45 -10.57 -28.17 -23.49
N PRO A 46 -10.89 -29.44 -23.20
CA PRO A 46 -9.89 -30.40 -22.75
C PRO A 46 -8.72 -30.53 -23.74
N ILE A 47 -7.49 -30.60 -23.22
CA ILE A 47 -6.28 -30.86 -24.01
C ILE A 47 -6.32 -32.32 -24.45
N ASP A 48 -6.01 -32.57 -25.73
CA ASP A 48 -5.93 -33.93 -26.25
C ASP A 48 -4.77 -34.69 -25.60
N ARG A 49 -5.11 -35.71 -24.82
CA ARG A 49 -4.17 -36.54 -24.06
C ARG A 49 -3.25 -37.35 -24.98
N ARG A 50 -3.65 -37.59 -26.23
CA ARG A 50 -2.84 -38.32 -27.22
C ARG A 50 -1.55 -37.58 -27.58
N LEU A 51 -1.56 -36.26 -27.41
CA LEU A 51 -0.42 -35.39 -27.70
C LEU A 51 0.66 -35.41 -26.59
N LEU A 52 0.37 -36.06 -25.46
CA LEU A 52 1.26 -36.13 -24.30
C LEU A 52 1.95 -37.48 -24.20
N PHE A 53 3.25 -37.44 -23.87
CA PHE A 53 4.11 -38.61 -23.74
C PHE A 53 4.41 -38.90 -22.27
N ILE A 54 4.44 -40.18 -21.91
CA ILE A 54 4.96 -40.68 -20.62
C ILE A 54 6.47 -40.88 -20.76
N ALA A 55 7.22 -40.87 -19.65
CA ALA A 55 8.67 -41.09 -19.62
C ALA A 55 9.15 -42.37 -20.36
N ASP A 56 8.28 -43.38 -20.49
CA ASP A 56 8.54 -44.63 -21.22
C ASP A 56 8.35 -44.50 -22.75
N GLY A 57 8.04 -43.31 -23.27
CA GLY A 57 7.84 -43.03 -24.69
C GLY A 57 6.44 -43.36 -25.25
N GLN A 58 5.55 -43.93 -24.43
CA GLN A 58 4.16 -44.22 -24.78
C GLN A 58 3.25 -43.00 -24.62
N SER A 59 2.14 -42.97 -25.39
CA SER A 59 1.12 -41.92 -25.25
C SER A 59 0.38 -42.08 -23.92
N LEU A 60 -0.09 -40.98 -23.32
CA LEU A 60 -0.77 -40.99 -22.03
C LEU A 60 -2.05 -41.86 -21.97
N THR A 61 -2.54 -42.29 -23.13
CA THR A 61 -3.72 -43.16 -23.28
C THR A 61 -3.46 -44.64 -22.96
N ASP A 62 -2.21 -45.12 -23.05
CA ASP A 62 -1.90 -46.57 -22.96
C ASP A 62 -1.97 -47.16 -21.53
N LYS A 63 -2.06 -46.33 -20.47
CA LYS A 63 -2.10 -46.80 -19.06
C LYS A 63 -3.42 -46.50 -18.31
N VAL A 64 -4.34 -45.70 -18.86
CA VAL A 64 -5.50 -45.19 -18.08
C VAL A 64 -6.77 -46.02 -18.26
N ASP A 65 -6.90 -46.83 -19.32
CA ASP A 65 -8.10 -47.64 -19.56
C ASP A 65 -8.25 -48.86 -18.62
N VAL A 66 -7.26 -49.14 -17.77
CA VAL A 66 -7.34 -50.21 -16.75
C VAL A 66 -8.01 -49.71 -15.45
N ALA A 67 -8.09 -48.40 -15.20
CA ALA A 67 -8.58 -47.86 -13.92
C ALA A 67 -10.07 -47.44 -13.92
N SER A 68 -10.72 -47.34 -15.08
CA SER A 68 -12.10 -46.80 -15.20
C SER A 68 -13.22 -47.85 -15.15
N THR A 69 -12.91 -49.15 -15.16
CA THR A 69 -13.92 -50.23 -15.15
C THR A 69 -14.31 -50.73 -13.74
N ALA A 70 -13.74 -50.19 -12.66
CA ALA A 70 -13.97 -50.71 -11.30
C ALA A 70 -15.07 -50.01 -10.47
N SER A 71 -15.81 -49.01 -10.99
CA SER A 71 -16.80 -48.27 -10.17
C SER A 71 -18.26 -48.75 -10.29
N SER A 72 -18.53 -49.84 -11.03
CA SER A 72 -19.89 -50.37 -11.23
C SER A 72 -20.08 -51.74 -10.59
N ARG A 73 -20.14 -51.83 -9.26
CA ARG A 73 -20.81 -52.93 -8.54
C ARG A 73 -21.17 -52.52 -7.11
N ARG A 74 -22.39 -52.01 -6.93
CA ARG A 74 -23.07 -51.96 -5.62
C ARG A 74 -23.44 -53.38 -5.19
N GLY A 75 -22.98 -53.83 -4.04
CA GLY A 75 -23.47 -55.08 -3.45
C GLY A 75 -22.81 -55.50 -2.14
N ARG A 76 -23.59 -55.42 -1.05
CA ARG A 76 -23.54 -56.21 0.20
C ARG A 76 -22.38 -56.01 1.22
N ARG A 77 -22.80 -55.63 2.44
CA ARG A 77 -22.06 -55.73 3.71
C ARG A 77 -21.85 -57.19 4.12
N THR A 78 -20.64 -57.54 4.57
CA THR A 78 -20.39 -58.45 5.71
C THR A 78 -18.93 -58.38 6.19
N HIS A 79 -18.78 -58.24 7.52
CA HIS A 79 -17.73 -58.66 8.47
C HIS A 79 -16.21 -58.46 8.25
N ALA A 80 -15.67 -57.78 9.27
CA ALA A 80 -14.33 -57.79 9.89
C ALA A 80 -13.28 -58.82 9.42
N GLY A 81 -12.11 -58.28 9.04
CA GLY A 81 -10.81 -58.96 8.90
C GLY A 81 -9.69 -57.90 8.83
N GLN A 82 -8.54 -58.20 9.41
CA GLN A 82 -7.38 -57.34 9.69
C GLN A 82 -6.78 -56.59 8.47
N PRO A 83 -6.04 -55.46 8.67
CA PRO A 83 -5.47 -54.70 7.57
C PRO A 83 -4.21 -55.39 7.04
N ASN A 84 -4.23 -55.78 5.76
CA ASN A 84 -3.03 -56.16 5.03
C ASN A 84 -2.36 -54.89 4.47
N GLU A 85 -1.11 -54.66 4.84
CA GLU A 85 -0.20 -53.69 4.25
C GLU A 85 0.18 -54.10 2.82
N SER A 86 -0.60 -53.66 1.82
CA SER A 86 -0.14 -53.56 0.42
C SER A 86 -1.07 -52.75 -0.50
N ASP A 87 -1.69 -51.68 0.01
CA ASP A 87 -2.33 -50.68 -0.86
C ASP A 87 -1.27 -49.70 -1.39
N SER A 88 -0.62 -50.10 -2.47
CA SER A 88 0.22 -49.24 -3.29
C SER A 88 -0.59 -48.08 -3.87
N THR A 89 -0.42 -46.89 -3.29
CA THR A 89 -0.53 -45.57 -3.93
C THR A 89 -1.63 -45.42 -4.98
N LEU A 90 -2.82 -45.01 -4.54
CA LEU A 90 -3.75 -44.22 -5.37
C LEU A 90 -3.02 -42.93 -5.81
N ALA A 91 -2.28 -43.02 -6.92
CA ALA A 91 -1.66 -41.86 -7.54
C ALA A 91 -2.76 -40.97 -8.12
N HIS A 92 -3.22 -40.00 -7.33
CA HIS A 92 -4.07 -38.92 -7.84
C HIS A 92 -3.32 -38.24 -8.99
N ASN A 93 -3.91 -38.23 -10.19
CA ASN A 93 -3.36 -37.53 -11.34
C ASN A 93 -3.48 -36.01 -11.10
N ILE A 94 -2.38 -35.41 -10.61
CA ILE A 94 -2.31 -34.00 -10.21
C ILE A 94 -2.59 -33.07 -11.40
N ASP A 95 -2.30 -33.52 -12.63
CA ASP A 95 -2.44 -32.73 -13.85
C ASP A 95 -3.86 -32.76 -14.44
N ILE A 96 -4.77 -33.60 -13.91
CA ILE A 96 -6.09 -33.82 -14.52
C ILE A 96 -6.91 -32.53 -14.63
N GLY A 97 -6.83 -31.64 -13.64
CA GLY A 97 -7.53 -30.36 -13.65
C GLY A 97 -7.01 -29.42 -14.75
N MET A 98 -5.69 -29.42 -15.00
CA MET A 98 -5.08 -28.64 -16.09
C MET A 98 -5.43 -29.24 -17.46
N LEU A 99 -5.38 -30.57 -17.58
CA LEU A 99 -5.71 -31.29 -18.82
C LEU A 99 -7.17 -31.14 -19.23
N GLN A 100 -8.09 -31.14 -18.26
CA GLN A 100 -9.50 -30.91 -18.51
C GLN A 100 -9.86 -29.42 -18.64
N GLN A 101 -8.92 -28.52 -18.30
CA GLN A 101 -9.17 -27.09 -18.14
C GLN A 101 -10.37 -26.81 -17.22
N ASP A 102 -10.43 -27.52 -16.09
CA ASP A 102 -11.47 -27.33 -15.09
C ASP A 102 -11.17 -26.07 -14.27
N PHE A 103 -11.87 -24.99 -14.60
CA PHE A 103 -11.70 -23.70 -13.94
C PHE A 103 -12.16 -23.65 -12.48
N ALA A 104 -12.84 -24.68 -11.98
CA ALA A 104 -13.13 -24.83 -10.56
C ALA A 104 -11.90 -25.32 -9.77
N LEU A 105 -11.00 -26.08 -10.42
CA LEU A 105 -9.79 -26.64 -9.81
C LEU A 105 -8.53 -25.83 -10.12
N VAL A 106 -8.44 -25.28 -11.34
CA VAL A 106 -7.28 -24.52 -11.82
C VAL A 106 -7.75 -23.17 -12.35
N SER A 107 -7.27 -22.07 -11.78
CA SER A 107 -7.68 -20.74 -12.23
C SER A 107 -7.30 -20.46 -13.69
N VAL A 108 -8.10 -19.65 -14.38
CA VAL A 108 -7.82 -19.20 -15.76
C VAL A 108 -6.43 -18.56 -15.88
N GLU A 109 -6.03 -17.77 -14.86
CA GLU A 109 -4.70 -17.16 -14.78
C GLU A 109 -3.56 -18.19 -14.78
N THR A 110 -3.75 -19.32 -14.09
CA THR A 110 -2.77 -20.41 -14.05
C THR A 110 -2.64 -21.09 -15.41
N VAL A 111 -3.75 -21.29 -16.13
CA VAL A 111 -3.74 -21.86 -17.49
C VAL A 111 -3.03 -20.90 -18.46
N ILE A 112 -3.35 -19.60 -18.41
CA ILE A 112 -2.70 -18.57 -19.24
C ILE A 112 -1.20 -18.53 -18.97
N ARG A 113 -0.77 -18.54 -17.71
CA ARG A 113 0.63 -18.60 -17.31
C ARG A 113 1.36 -19.81 -17.90
N GLY A 114 0.73 -20.98 -17.84
CA GLY A 114 1.26 -22.20 -18.46
C GLY A 114 1.45 -22.06 -19.97
N ARG A 115 0.49 -21.46 -20.66
CA ARG A 115 0.57 -21.21 -22.11
C ARG A 115 1.64 -20.19 -22.48
N ILE A 116 1.76 -19.09 -21.75
CA ILE A 116 2.83 -18.10 -21.95
C ILE A 116 4.21 -18.75 -21.75
N ALA A 117 4.37 -19.58 -20.72
CA ALA A 117 5.59 -20.33 -20.49
C ALA A 117 5.91 -21.30 -21.64
N ALA A 118 4.91 -22.00 -22.18
CA ALA A 118 5.07 -22.87 -23.33
C ALA A 118 5.40 -22.10 -24.61
N SER A 119 4.74 -20.95 -24.86
CA SER A 119 5.07 -20.05 -25.96
C SER A 119 6.51 -19.54 -25.87
N LYS A 120 7.00 -19.23 -24.67
CA LYS A 120 8.40 -18.87 -24.41
C LYS A 120 9.36 -20.01 -24.74
N ALA A 121 9.03 -21.24 -24.33
CA ALA A 121 9.82 -22.42 -24.64
C ALA A 121 9.91 -22.68 -26.16
N LEU A 122 8.79 -22.51 -26.89
CA LEU A 122 8.74 -22.61 -28.35
C LEU A 122 9.57 -21.49 -29.02
N GLY A 123 9.44 -20.24 -28.58
CA GLY A 123 10.25 -19.13 -29.09
C GLY A 123 11.76 -19.38 -28.94
N MET A 124 12.19 -19.91 -27.78
CA MET A 124 13.58 -20.32 -27.55
C MET A 124 14.03 -21.41 -28.53
N LEU A 125 13.19 -22.40 -28.81
CA LEU A 125 13.48 -23.46 -29.77
C LEU A 125 13.65 -22.90 -31.19
N ILE A 126 12.73 -22.03 -31.63
CA ILE A 126 12.77 -21.38 -32.95
C ILE A 126 14.07 -20.57 -33.10
N SER A 127 14.54 -19.91 -32.04
CA SER A 127 15.81 -19.14 -32.06
C SER A 127 17.08 -19.99 -32.25
N ARG A 128 16.98 -21.31 -32.10
CA ARG A 128 18.09 -22.27 -32.26
C ARG A 128 17.92 -23.15 -33.50
N TRP A 129 16.90 -22.88 -34.31
CA TRP A 129 16.63 -23.62 -35.53
C TRP A 129 17.54 -23.16 -36.67
N PRO A 130 17.92 -24.04 -37.62
CA PRO A 130 18.67 -23.65 -38.80
C PRO A 130 17.93 -22.61 -39.65
N ASN A 131 18.58 -21.49 -39.99
CA ASN A 131 17.98 -20.39 -40.76
C ASN A 131 17.42 -20.83 -42.12
N GLU A 132 18.07 -21.79 -42.79
CA GLU A 132 17.67 -22.30 -44.11
C GLU A 132 16.35 -23.07 -44.09
N ALA A 133 16.04 -23.76 -42.98
CA ALA A 133 14.82 -24.56 -42.82
C ALA A 133 13.74 -23.84 -41.99
N LEU A 134 14.00 -22.62 -41.53
CA LEU A 134 13.17 -21.91 -40.57
C LEU A 134 11.81 -21.53 -41.14
N GLU A 135 11.79 -20.99 -42.37
CA GLU A 135 10.54 -20.59 -43.03
C GLU A 135 9.64 -21.81 -43.25
N ASP A 136 10.15 -22.84 -43.92
CA ASP A 136 9.42 -24.06 -44.25
C ASP A 136 8.89 -24.80 -43.01
N SER A 137 9.62 -24.72 -41.89
CA SER A 137 9.25 -25.46 -40.67
C SER A 137 8.19 -24.74 -39.81
N PHE A 138 8.13 -23.41 -39.83
CA PHE A 138 7.31 -22.64 -38.86
C PHE A 138 6.27 -21.71 -39.49
N LYS A 139 6.39 -21.35 -40.77
CA LYS A 139 5.42 -20.46 -41.45
C LYS A 139 4.00 -21.01 -41.42
N ASP A 140 3.85 -22.31 -41.70
CA ASP A 140 2.55 -23.00 -41.74
C ASP A 140 1.93 -23.22 -40.36
N PHE A 141 2.70 -22.99 -39.30
CA PHE A 141 2.16 -22.93 -37.94
C PHE A 141 1.81 -21.50 -37.56
N LEU A 142 2.74 -20.55 -37.67
CA LEU A 142 2.54 -19.21 -37.11
C LEU A 142 1.52 -18.37 -37.89
N LEU A 143 1.58 -18.38 -39.22
CA LEU A 143 0.74 -17.50 -40.04
C LEU A 143 -0.76 -17.88 -39.99
N PRO A 144 -1.15 -19.16 -40.11
CA PRO A 144 -2.56 -19.55 -39.96
C PRO A 144 -3.13 -19.27 -38.57
N HIS A 145 -2.33 -19.46 -37.51
CA HIS A 145 -2.77 -19.16 -36.14
C HIS A 145 -2.92 -17.65 -35.89
N LEU A 146 -2.08 -16.79 -36.51
CA LEU A 146 -2.29 -15.34 -36.52
C LEU A 146 -3.56 -14.93 -37.28
N ALA A 147 -3.91 -15.64 -38.35
CA ALA A 147 -5.12 -15.40 -39.12
C ALA A 147 -6.40 -16.00 -38.48
N SER A 148 -6.26 -16.93 -37.53
CA SER A 148 -7.36 -17.67 -36.90
C SER A 148 -8.48 -16.80 -36.33
N GLY A 149 -9.71 -17.32 -36.28
CA GLY A 149 -10.85 -16.67 -35.60
C GLY A 149 -10.79 -16.75 -34.06
N TRP A 150 -9.82 -17.47 -33.50
CA TRP A 150 -9.58 -17.58 -32.06
C TRP A 150 -8.58 -16.52 -31.61
N ALA A 151 -8.98 -15.64 -30.69
CA ALA A 151 -8.12 -14.62 -30.14
C ALA A 151 -6.91 -15.21 -29.39
N SER A 152 -7.08 -16.32 -28.66
CA SER A 152 -6.00 -17.00 -27.95
C SER A 152 -4.88 -17.43 -28.90
N ASN A 153 -5.25 -17.89 -30.10
CA ASN A 153 -4.28 -18.35 -31.09
C ASN A 153 -3.51 -17.18 -31.68
N LYS A 154 -4.21 -16.07 -31.99
CA LYS A 154 -3.55 -14.82 -32.42
C LYS A 154 -2.57 -14.34 -31.37
N GLN A 155 -3.01 -14.26 -30.11
CA GLN A 155 -2.21 -13.77 -28.99
C GLN A 155 -0.98 -14.66 -28.75
N LEU A 156 -1.16 -15.98 -28.63
CA LEU A 156 -0.08 -16.91 -28.33
C LEU A 156 0.93 -17.02 -29.48
N SER A 157 0.49 -16.95 -30.74
CA SER A 157 1.41 -16.87 -31.88
C SER A 157 2.24 -15.60 -31.85
N ALA A 158 1.63 -14.45 -31.55
CA ALA A 158 2.37 -13.20 -31.39
C ALA A 158 3.38 -13.30 -30.21
N VAL A 159 3.00 -13.91 -29.09
CA VAL A 159 3.92 -14.16 -27.95
C VAL A 159 5.08 -15.09 -28.34
N ILE A 160 4.83 -16.15 -29.13
CA ILE A 160 5.91 -17.02 -29.64
C ILE A 160 6.89 -16.23 -30.50
N ILE A 161 6.39 -15.36 -31.39
CA ILE A 161 7.21 -14.52 -32.26
C ILE A 161 8.03 -13.51 -31.44
N GLU A 162 7.41 -12.88 -30.44
CA GLU A 162 8.07 -11.97 -29.50
C GLU A 162 9.24 -12.67 -28.78
N GLU A 163 9.00 -13.86 -28.23
CA GLU A 163 10.02 -14.63 -27.51
C GLU A 163 11.10 -15.18 -28.44
N TRP A 164 10.75 -15.59 -29.66
CA TRP A 164 11.73 -15.97 -30.69
C TRP A 164 12.67 -14.81 -31.01
N ALA A 165 12.13 -13.62 -31.25
CA ALA A 165 12.93 -12.44 -31.55
C ALA A 165 13.84 -12.05 -30.37
N ARG A 166 13.33 -12.07 -29.14
CA ARG A 166 14.13 -11.83 -27.92
C ARG A 166 15.25 -12.86 -27.73
N ALA A 167 14.95 -14.15 -27.89
CA ALA A 167 15.93 -15.21 -27.71
C ALA A 167 17.02 -15.20 -28.80
N SER A 168 16.69 -14.73 -30.00
CA SER A 168 17.64 -14.53 -31.09
C SER A 168 18.57 -13.34 -30.84
N ASN A 169 18.04 -12.24 -30.28
CA ASN A 169 18.81 -11.05 -29.93
C ASN A 169 19.86 -11.30 -28.82
N ASN A 170 19.53 -12.13 -27.83
CA ASN A 170 20.45 -12.45 -26.72
C ASN A 170 21.69 -13.27 -27.15
N GLN A 171 21.70 -13.87 -28.34
CA GLN A 171 22.83 -14.66 -28.85
C GLN A 171 23.91 -13.80 -29.53
N GLN A 172 23.61 -12.55 -29.88
CA GLN A 172 24.53 -11.66 -30.64
C GLN A 172 25.33 -10.69 -29.75
N ILE A 173 25.28 -10.83 -28.41
CA ILE A 173 25.91 -9.91 -27.44
C ILE A 173 27.43 -10.17 -27.28
N SER A 174 28.18 -10.11 -28.39
CA SER A 174 29.65 -10.09 -28.37
C SER A 174 30.26 -8.86 -29.05
N SER A 175 29.45 -7.91 -29.53
CA SER A 175 29.98 -6.63 -30.02
C SER A 175 29.03 -5.46 -29.73
N LEU A 176 29.59 -4.34 -29.25
CA LEU A 176 28.95 -3.07 -28.86
C LEU A 176 28.34 -2.27 -30.04
N SER A 177 27.98 -2.94 -31.13
CA SER A 177 27.22 -2.35 -32.23
C SER A 177 26.14 -3.33 -32.61
N MET A 178 24.91 -3.09 -32.14
CA MET A 178 23.76 -3.96 -32.40
C MET A 178 23.39 -3.90 -33.89
N PRO A 179 23.74 -4.91 -34.71
CA PRO A 179 23.31 -4.90 -36.10
C PRO A 179 21.79 -5.16 -36.15
N PRO A 180 21.07 -4.68 -37.18
CA PRO A 180 19.73 -5.20 -37.44
C PRO A 180 19.82 -6.73 -37.58
N LEU A 181 18.83 -7.45 -37.03
CA LEU A 181 18.70 -8.89 -37.22
C LEU A 181 19.02 -9.24 -38.69
N PRO A 182 19.75 -10.33 -39.00
CA PRO A 182 19.71 -10.84 -40.35
C PRO A 182 18.23 -11.11 -40.65
N VAL A 183 17.66 -10.29 -41.53
CA VAL A 183 16.24 -10.29 -41.86
C VAL A 183 15.95 -11.64 -42.49
N THR A 184 15.59 -12.62 -41.67
CA THR A 184 15.12 -13.90 -42.19
C THR A 184 13.84 -13.60 -42.98
N PRO A 185 13.61 -14.26 -44.12
CA PRO A 185 12.38 -14.10 -44.89
C PRO A 185 11.13 -14.26 -44.02
N LEU A 186 11.15 -15.23 -43.09
CA LEU A 186 10.10 -15.47 -42.12
C LEU A 186 9.82 -14.25 -41.20
N ALA A 187 10.85 -13.59 -40.68
CA ALA A 187 10.69 -12.40 -39.83
C ALA A 187 10.02 -11.23 -40.57
N SER A 188 10.37 -11.03 -41.85
CA SER A 188 9.76 -10.00 -42.70
C SER A 188 8.28 -10.29 -42.98
N ILE A 189 7.95 -11.55 -43.34
CA ILE A 189 6.56 -11.99 -43.59
C ILE A 189 5.71 -11.79 -42.34
N LEU A 190 6.20 -12.24 -41.18
CA LEU A 190 5.47 -12.13 -39.91
C LEU A 190 5.35 -10.68 -39.44
N SER A 191 6.40 -9.86 -39.58
CA SER A 191 6.35 -8.43 -39.26
C SER A 191 5.28 -7.72 -40.08
N ASN A 192 5.25 -7.94 -41.40
CA ASN A 192 4.23 -7.34 -42.28
C ASN A 192 2.81 -7.77 -41.87
N ALA A 193 2.59 -9.06 -41.59
CA ALA A 193 1.29 -9.56 -41.14
C ALA A 193 0.85 -8.89 -39.82
N LEU A 194 1.76 -8.76 -38.85
CA LEU A 194 1.48 -8.14 -37.56
C LEU A 194 1.20 -6.63 -37.68
N VAL A 195 1.95 -5.90 -38.53
CA VAL A 195 1.73 -4.47 -38.77
C VAL A 195 0.36 -4.25 -39.42
N VAL A 196 0.00 -5.04 -40.44
CA VAL A 196 -1.32 -4.96 -41.07
C VAL A 196 -2.45 -5.19 -40.06
N MET A 197 -2.28 -6.15 -39.13
CA MET A 197 -3.25 -6.39 -38.07
C MET A 197 -3.40 -5.20 -37.11
N LEU A 198 -2.31 -4.51 -36.79
CA LEU A 198 -2.33 -3.34 -35.90
C LEU A 198 -2.90 -2.08 -36.56
N GLU A 199 -2.78 -1.96 -37.88
CA GLU A 199 -3.33 -0.84 -38.65
C GLU A 199 -4.80 -1.05 -39.03
N SER A 200 -5.25 -2.29 -39.11
CA SER A 200 -6.64 -2.66 -39.42
C SER A 200 -7.55 -2.53 -38.19
N ASP A 201 -8.86 -2.39 -38.41
CA ASP A 201 -9.84 -2.47 -37.33
C ASP A 201 -9.85 -3.87 -36.71
N PRO A 202 -10.05 -3.99 -35.37
CA PRO A 202 -10.15 -5.29 -34.72
C PRO A 202 -11.27 -6.14 -35.33
N PRO A 203 -11.11 -7.47 -35.38
CA PRO A 203 -12.16 -8.37 -35.86
C PRO A 203 -13.50 -8.11 -35.17
N SER A 204 -14.59 -8.16 -35.91
CA SER A 204 -15.93 -7.98 -35.36
C SER A 204 -16.31 -9.06 -34.33
N PHE A 205 -15.69 -10.24 -34.43
CA PHE A 205 -16.01 -11.41 -33.63
C PHE A 205 -14.80 -12.32 -33.36
N TYR A 206 -14.85 -13.02 -32.23
CA TYR A 206 -13.92 -14.09 -31.86
C TYR A 206 -14.67 -15.32 -31.36
N HIS A 207 -14.16 -16.52 -31.65
CA HIS A 207 -14.80 -17.77 -31.23
C HIS A 207 -14.91 -17.94 -29.71
N GLU A 208 -14.04 -17.31 -28.91
CA GLU A 208 -14.14 -17.32 -27.45
C GLU A 208 -15.44 -16.67 -26.93
N LEU A 209 -16.09 -15.83 -27.74
CA LEU A 209 -17.29 -15.09 -27.35
C LEU A 209 -18.59 -15.83 -27.70
N VAL A 210 -18.52 -16.99 -28.37
CA VAL A 210 -19.70 -17.80 -28.76
C VAL A 210 -20.59 -18.09 -27.55
N SER A 211 -20.01 -18.51 -26.42
CA SER A 211 -20.77 -18.89 -25.22
C SER A 211 -21.56 -17.72 -24.62
N ILE A 212 -20.95 -16.53 -24.61
CA ILE A 212 -21.59 -15.29 -24.16
C ILE A 212 -22.71 -14.89 -25.14
N LEU A 213 -22.45 -15.00 -26.44
CA LEU A 213 -23.42 -14.66 -27.48
C LEU A 213 -24.63 -15.61 -27.47
N ARG A 214 -24.44 -16.91 -27.24
CA ARG A 214 -25.53 -17.89 -27.00
C ARG A 214 -26.42 -17.46 -25.83
N ARG A 215 -25.80 -17.05 -24.73
CA ARG A 215 -26.52 -16.58 -23.55
C ARG A 215 -27.35 -15.34 -23.87
N ILE A 216 -26.76 -14.35 -24.55
CA ILE A 216 -27.47 -13.13 -24.99
C ILE A 216 -28.65 -13.49 -25.88
N ARG A 217 -28.47 -14.38 -26.86
CA ARG A 217 -29.56 -14.86 -27.72
C ARG A 217 -30.70 -15.46 -26.90
N GLY A 218 -30.38 -16.30 -25.92
CA GLY A 218 -31.38 -16.88 -25.01
C GLY A 218 -32.13 -15.82 -24.19
N GLU A 219 -31.43 -14.78 -23.71
CA GLU A 219 -32.04 -13.66 -22.99
C GLU A 219 -32.91 -12.79 -23.90
N CYS A 220 -32.50 -12.55 -25.16
CA CYS A 220 -33.32 -11.87 -26.19
C CYS A 220 -34.58 -12.67 -26.51
N GLN A 221 -34.48 -13.99 -26.67
CA GLN A 221 -35.63 -14.85 -26.90
C GLN A 221 -36.59 -14.82 -25.70
N ALA A 222 -36.07 -14.83 -24.47
CA ALA A 222 -36.88 -14.71 -23.28
C ALA A 222 -37.61 -13.36 -23.20
N LEU A 223 -36.97 -12.27 -23.64
CA LEU A 223 -37.60 -10.94 -23.75
C LEU A 223 -38.75 -10.96 -24.76
N LEU A 224 -38.55 -11.51 -25.96
CA LEU A 224 -39.63 -11.65 -26.95
C LEU A 224 -40.77 -12.54 -26.47
N ASN A 225 -40.46 -13.65 -25.80
CA ASN A 225 -41.49 -14.51 -25.21
C ASN A 225 -42.31 -13.77 -24.16
N THR A 226 -41.70 -12.83 -23.42
CA THR A 226 -42.42 -11.98 -22.45
C THR A 226 -43.39 -11.01 -23.15
N PHE A 227 -43.03 -10.48 -24.33
CA PHE A 227 -43.97 -9.70 -25.15
C PHE A 227 -45.18 -10.52 -25.62
N ILE A 228 -45.01 -11.82 -25.90
CA ILE A 228 -46.11 -12.73 -26.25
C ILE A 228 -46.99 -13.01 -25.03
N SER A 229 -46.40 -13.51 -23.95
CA SER A 229 -47.16 -14.07 -22.82
C SER A 229 -47.80 -12.99 -21.95
N GLU A 230 -47.04 -11.95 -21.60
CA GLU A 230 -47.46 -10.89 -20.68
C GLU A 230 -47.96 -9.67 -21.47
N GLY A 231 -47.25 -9.29 -22.54
CA GLY A 231 -47.59 -8.15 -23.39
C GLY A 231 -48.76 -8.37 -24.35
N ARG A 232 -49.21 -9.62 -24.51
CA ARG A 232 -50.26 -10.05 -25.46
C ARG A 232 -50.06 -9.56 -26.90
N VAL A 233 -48.81 -9.38 -27.32
CA VAL A 233 -48.47 -9.01 -28.70
C VAL A 233 -48.65 -10.23 -29.59
N SER A 234 -49.30 -10.06 -30.76
CA SER A 234 -49.47 -11.13 -31.75
C SER A 234 -48.12 -11.71 -32.17
N SER A 235 -48.01 -13.03 -32.25
CA SER A 235 -46.79 -13.73 -32.68
C SER A 235 -46.35 -13.37 -34.10
N GLN A 236 -47.26 -12.83 -34.93
CA GLN A 236 -46.95 -12.36 -36.28
C GLN A 236 -46.15 -11.04 -36.30
N ASN A 237 -46.25 -10.24 -35.24
CA ASN A 237 -45.57 -8.94 -35.13
C ASN A 237 -44.16 -9.07 -34.53
N ILE A 238 -43.75 -10.28 -34.16
CA ILE A 238 -42.48 -10.54 -33.47
C ILE A 238 -41.43 -10.99 -34.50
N PRO A 239 -40.28 -10.32 -34.56
CA PRO A 239 -39.23 -10.70 -35.51
C PRO A 239 -38.65 -12.07 -35.16
N PRO A 240 -38.44 -12.95 -36.15
CA PRO A 240 -37.80 -14.24 -35.91
C PRO A 240 -36.32 -14.05 -35.52
N LEU A 241 -35.88 -14.66 -34.42
CA LEU A 241 -34.45 -14.74 -34.11
C LEU A 241 -33.83 -15.99 -34.75
N PRO A 242 -32.65 -15.85 -35.39
CA PRO A 242 -31.84 -17.00 -35.78
C PRO A 242 -31.61 -18.00 -34.66
N THR A 243 -31.53 -19.29 -35.01
CA THR A 243 -31.25 -20.37 -34.06
C THR A 243 -29.78 -20.46 -33.68
N SER A 244 -28.90 -20.25 -34.65
CA SER A 244 -27.45 -20.31 -34.49
C SER A 244 -26.86 -18.94 -34.25
N VAL A 245 -25.77 -18.90 -33.48
CA VAL A 245 -25.01 -17.68 -33.20
C VAL A 245 -23.74 -17.62 -34.04
N LEU A 246 -23.17 -16.42 -34.17
CA LEU A 246 -21.95 -16.20 -34.93
C LEU A 246 -20.83 -17.11 -34.41
N GLY A 247 -20.15 -17.82 -35.32
CA GLY A 247 -19.06 -18.74 -34.99
C GLY A 247 -19.42 -20.22 -34.82
N GLU A 248 -20.70 -20.63 -34.94
CA GLU A 248 -21.11 -22.05 -34.81
C GLU A 248 -21.27 -22.80 -36.13
N GLN A 249 -21.49 -22.09 -37.24
CA GLN A 249 -21.76 -22.70 -38.55
C GLN A 249 -20.79 -22.15 -39.59
N THR A 250 -20.36 -23.03 -40.50
CA THR A 250 -19.50 -22.74 -41.65
C THR A 250 -20.28 -22.45 -42.95
N ILE A 251 -21.61 -22.55 -42.91
CA ILE A 251 -22.47 -22.45 -44.10
C ILE A 251 -22.86 -20.99 -44.34
N ALA A 252 -22.60 -20.48 -45.54
CA ALA A 252 -22.69 -19.06 -45.90
C ALA A 252 -24.12 -18.47 -45.99
N ASP A 253 -25.17 -19.30 -46.02
CA ASP A 253 -26.53 -18.88 -46.41
C ASP A 253 -27.60 -18.88 -45.30
N ALA A 254 -27.23 -19.09 -44.04
CA ALA A 254 -28.16 -18.97 -42.91
C ALA A 254 -27.99 -17.62 -42.20
N SER A 255 -29.07 -16.87 -41.97
CA SER A 255 -29.03 -15.66 -41.11
C SER A 255 -28.54 -16.07 -39.72
N VAL A 256 -27.46 -15.46 -39.22
CA VAL A 256 -26.85 -15.80 -37.93
C VAL A 256 -27.09 -14.70 -36.90
N PHE A 257 -27.33 -15.07 -35.64
CA PHE A 257 -27.51 -14.08 -34.57
C PHE A 257 -26.20 -13.36 -34.24
N SER A 258 -26.21 -12.02 -34.34
CA SER A 258 -25.09 -11.14 -33.99
C SER A 258 -25.39 -10.22 -32.81
N ILE A 259 -24.35 -9.57 -32.29
CA ILE A 259 -24.49 -8.59 -31.20
C ILE A 259 -25.23 -7.32 -31.67
N GLU A 260 -25.12 -6.94 -32.95
CA GLU A 260 -25.87 -5.83 -33.54
C GLU A 260 -27.37 -6.11 -33.50
N MET A 261 -27.80 -7.35 -33.82
CA MET A 261 -29.21 -7.75 -33.73
C MET A 261 -29.72 -7.64 -32.29
N ALA A 262 -28.92 -8.02 -31.30
CA ALA A 262 -29.29 -7.86 -29.88
C ALA A 262 -29.46 -6.38 -29.48
N LYS A 263 -28.59 -5.50 -29.97
CA LYS A 263 -28.68 -4.05 -29.75
C LYS A 263 -29.95 -3.48 -30.39
N GLN A 264 -30.18 -3.76 -31.66
CA GLN A 264 -31.38 -3.32 -32.37
C GLN A 264 -32.68 -3.83 -31.71
N LEU A 265 -32.64 -5.04 -31.16
CA LEU A 265 -33.75 -5.63 -30.43
C LEU A 265 -34.07 -4.87 -29.14
N THR A 266 -33.05 -4.38 -28.43
CA THR A 266 -33.22 -3.65 -27.17
C THR A 266 -33.50 -2.15 -27.36
N THR A 267 -33.29 -1.60 -28.55
CA THR A 267 -33.59 -0.20 -28.90
C THR A 267 -34.88 -0.13 -29.74
N GLU A 268 -34.75 -0.07 -31.06
CA GLU A 268 -35.82 0.21 -32.02
C GLU A 268 -36.95 -0.83 -31.97
N THR A 269 -36.57 -2.11 -31.91
CA THR A 269 -37.56 -3.20 -31.90
C THR A 269 -38.34 -3.21 -30.59
N PHE A 270 -37.67 -2.93 -29.46
CA PHE A 270 -38.33 -2.86 -28.16
C PHE A 270 -39.39 -1.76 -28.13
N ASP A 271 -39.06 -0.58 -28.64
CA ASP A 271 -39.99 0.56 -28.65
C ASP A 271 -41.17 0.28 -29.59
N THR A 272 -40.90 -0.32 -30.75
CA THR A 272 -41.92 -0.76 -31.70
C THR A 272 -42.86 -1.81 -31.07
N LEU A 273 -42.32 -2.85 -30.43
CA LEU A 273 -43.11 -3.90 -29.78
C LEU A 273 -43.90 -3.37 -28.58
N THR A 274 -43.36 -2.38 -27.86
CA THR A 274 -44.07 -1.72 -26.76
C THR A 274 -45.31 -0.98 -27.25
N SER A 275 -45.26 -0.38 -28.45
CA SER A 275 -46.44 0.27 -29.06
C SER A 275 -47.58 -0.69 -29.41
N TYR A 276 -47.28 -1.98 -29.61
CA TYR A 276 -48.29 -3.02 -29.86
C TYR A 276 -48.91 -3.59 -28.57
N VAL A 277 -48.44 -3.19 -27.39
CA VAL A 277 -49.01 -3.62 -26.11
C VAL A 277 -50.35 -2.90 -25.85
N PRO A 278 -51.45 -3.62 -25.55
CA PRO A 278 -52.74 -2.99 -25.30
C PRO A 278 -52.69 -1.97 -24.15
N PRO A 279 -53.32 -0.77 -24.28
CA PRO A 279 -53.27 0.28 -23.26
C PRO A 279 -53.75 -0.15 -21.88
N ALA A 280 -54.70 -1.10 -21.82
CA ALA A 280 -55.29 -1.61 -20.58
C ALA A 280 -54.30 -2.36 -19.67
N ILE A 281 -53.27 -3.00 -20.24
CA ILE A 281 -52.27 -3.79 -19.49
C ILE A 281 -50.89 -3.13 -19.49
N HIS A 282 -50.73 -2.05 -20.26
CA HIS A 282 -49.45 -1.39 -20.50
C HIS A 282 -48.74 -0.96 -19.21
N SER A 283 -49.45 -0.32 -18.26
CA SER A 283 -48.86 0.13 -16.98
C SER A 283 -48.43 -1.02 -16.06
N ALA A 284 -49.08 -2.18 -16.15
CA ALA A 284 -48.77 -3.35 -15.32
C ALA A 284 -47.58 -4.17 -15.87
N VAL A 285 -47.46 -4.29 -17.20
CA VAL A 285 -46.48 -5.16 -17.87
C VAL A 285 -45.16 -4.44 -18.20
N LEU A 286 -45.22 -3.12 -18.43
CA LEU A 286 -44.04 -2.32 -18.81
C LEU A 286 -42.85 -2.47 -17.84
N PRO A 287 -43.01 -2.47 -16.49
CA PRO A 287 -41.88 -2.66 -15.58
C PRO A 287 -41.14 -3.99 -15.79
N GLN A 288 -41.88 -5.09 -16.03
CA GLN A 288 -41.32 -6.42 -16.25
C GLN A 288 -40.56 -6.50 -17.59
N LEU A 289 -41.10 -5.88 -18.65
CA LEU A 289 -40.43 -5.76 -19.95
C LEU A 289 -39.15 -4.92 -19.85
N GLN A 290 -39.20 -3.79 -19.13
CA GLN A 290 -38.04 -2.94 -18.88
C GLN A 290 -36.94 -3.67 -18.08
N ASP A 291 -37.32 -4.48 -17.09
CA ASP A 291 -36.36 -5.29 -16.34
C ASP A 291 -35.71 -6.38 -17.21
N ARG A 292 -36.47 -7.02 -18.10
CA ARG A 292 -35.91 -7.99 -19.08
C ARG A 292 -34.97 -7.29 -20.07
N LYS A 293 -35.35 -6.12 -20.61
CA LYS A 293 -34.48 -5.27 -21.43
C LYS A 293 -33.19 -4.89 -20.70
N ARG A 294 -33.28 -4.51 -19.41
CA ARG A 294 -32.10 -4.16 -18.59
C ARG A 294 -31.13 -5.34 -18.43
N ARG A 295 -31.64 -6.57 -18.29
CA ARG A 295 -30.80 -7.79 -18.24
C ARG A 295 -30.06 -8.01 -19.56
N VAL A 296 -30.75 -7.92 -20.69
CA VAL A 296 -30.12 -8.05 -22.02
C VAL A 296 -29.06 -6.96 -22.21
N LEU A 297 -29.36 -5.69 -21.89
CA LEU A 297 -28.39 -4.60 -21.96
C LEU A 297 -27.16 -4.83 -21.08
N SER A 298 -27.34 -5.38 -19.87
CA SER A 298 -26.23 -5.77 -18.99
C SER A 298 -25.35 -6.86 -19.62
N SER A 299 -25.95 -7.87 -20.24
CA SER A 299 -25.20 -8.94 -20.93
C SER A 299 -24.50 -8.42 -22.20
N ILE A 300 -25.11 -7.48 -22.93
CA ILE A 300 -24.48 -6.78 -24.07
C ILE A 300 -23.25 -5.98 -23.60
N ALA A 301 -23.40 -5.20 -22.53
CA ALA A 301 -22.28 -4.44 -21.95
C ALA A 301 -21.13 -5.35 -21.50
N TYR A 302 -21.46 -6.49 -20.87
CA TYR A 302 -20.49 -7.52 -20.51
C TYR A 302 -19.77 -8.10 -21.73
N TYR A 303 -20.49 -8.45 -22.79
CA TYR A 303 -19.90 -8.92 -24.05
C TYR A 303 -18.94 -7.89 -24.66
N GLN A 304 -19.36 -6.62 -24.72
CA GLN A 304 -18.52 -5.54 -25.28
C GLN A 304 -17.26 -5.31 -24.45
N SER A 305 -17.37 -5.33 -23.12
CA SER A 305 -16.21 -5.20 -22.22
C SER A 305 -15.24 -6.38 -22.39
N THR A 306 -15.75 -7.62 -22.43
CA THR A 306 -14.92 -8.80 -22.65
C THR A 306 -14.25 -8.78 -24.02
N LYS A 307 -14.98 -8.43 -25.09
CA LYS A 307 -14.39 -8.28 -26.42
C LYS A 307 -13.28 -7.22 -26.44
N GLN A 308 -13.51 -6.06 -25.82
CA GLN A 308 -12.52 -4.99 -25.76
C GLN A 308 -11.24 -5.45 -25.03
N LYS A 309 -11.37 -6.22 -23.94
CA LYS A 309 -10.21 -6.82 -23.25
C LYS A 309 -9.46 -7.78 -24.19
N THR A 310 -10.18 -8.64 -24.90
CA THR A 310 -9.59 -9.55 -25.88
C THR A 310 -8.85 -8.80 -27.00
N ASP A 311 -9.44 -7.73 -27.53
CA ASP A 311 -8.82 -6.87 -28.56
C ASP A 311 -7.51 -6.25 -28.04
N ILE A 312 -7.52 -5.72 -26.80
CA ILE A 312 -6.32 -5.16 -26.16
C ILE A 312 -5.22 -6.21 -26.04
N ASN A 313 -5.56 -7.42 -25.59
CA ASN A 313 -4.59 -8.48 -25.35
C ASN A 313 -3.93 -8.98 -26.65
N VAL A 314 -4.70 -9.14 -27.72
CA VAL A 314 -4.19 -9.51 -29.04
C VAL A 314 -3.31 -8.39 -29.60
N ASN A 315 -3.81 -7.16 -29.61
CA ASN A 315 -3.06 -6.02 -30.17
C ASN A 315 -1.77 -5.74 -29.40
N ALA A 316 -1.78 -5.86 -28.07
CA ALA A 316 -0.57 -5.68 -27.26
C ALA A 316 0.47 -6.78 -27.52
N ALA A 317 0.06 -8.04 -27.66
CA ALA A 317 0.95 -9.13 -28.04
C ALA A 317 1.55 -8.94 -29.44
N CYS A 318 0.72 -8.54 -30.42
CA CYS A 318 1.18 -8.23 -31.78
C CYS A 318 2.18 -7.06 -31.78
N ALA A 319 1.88 -5.99 -31.03
CA ALA A 319 2.77 -4.85 -30.89
C ALA A 319 4.10 -5.22 -30.23
N GLY A 320 4.08 -6.03 -29.15
CA GLY A 320 5.30 -6.54 -28.50
C GLY A 320 6.17 -7.39 -29.43
N ALA A 321 5.55 -8.22 -30.27
CA ALA A 321 6.25 -8.99 -31.30
C ALA A 321 6.92 -8.10 -32.35
N VAL A 322 6.22 -7.08 -32.87
CA VAL A 322 6.79 -6.11 -33.83
C VAL A 322 7.99 -5.37 -33.23
N VAL A 323 7.86 -4.90 -31.98
CA VAL A 323 8.96 -4.22 -31.28
C VAL A 323 10.16 -5.16 -31.09
N SER A 324 9.93 -6.42 -30.75
CA SER A 324 11.01 -7.38 -30.53
C SER A 324 11.73 -7.79 -31.83
N LEU A 325 11.02 -7.80 -32.96
CA LEU A 325 11.57 -8.03 -34.29
C LEU A 325 12.40 -6.85 -34.82
N ARG A 326 12.33 -5.66 -34.20
CA ARG A 326 13.06 -4.43 -34.60
C ARG A 326 12.77 -3.93 -36.03
N VAL A 327 11.66 -4.36 -36.63
CA VAL A 327 11.19 -3.84 -37.91
C VAL A 327 10.09 -2.83 -37.63
N LEU A 328 10.49 -1.62 -37.22
CA LEU A 328 9.55 -0.58 -36.81
C LEU A 328 8.89 0.10 -38.03
N PRO A 329 7.54 0.10 -38.13
CA PRO A 329 6.83 0.78 -39.22
C PRO A 329 7.03 2.30 -39.16
N PRO A 330 6.78 3.03 -40.26
CA PRO A 330 6.92 4.49 -40.30
C PRO A 330 6.01 5.21 -39.30
N LYS A 331 4.82 4.64 -39.00
CA LYS A 331 3.87 5.18 -38.02
C LYS A 331 3.90 4.31 -36.75
N LEU A 332 4.43 4.86 -35.65
CA LEU A 332 4.50 4.15 -34.36
C LEU A 332 3.20 4.20 -33.54
N ASN A 333 2.26 5.08 -33.89
CA ASN A 333 1.03 5.31 -33.12
C ASN A 333 0.20 4.03 -32.87
N PRO A 334 -0.01 3.11 -33.84
CA PRO A 334 -0.75 1.87 -33.60
C PRO A 334 -0.07 0.96 -32.57
N ILE A 335 1.26 0.87 -32.61
CA ILE A 335 2.07 0.09 -31.67
C ILE A 335 1.98 0.70 -30.26
N ILE A 336 2.27 2.00 -30.14
CA ILE A 336 2.24 2.72 -28.87
C ILE A 336 0.84 2.64 -28.24
N ARG A 337 -0.21 2.85 -29.02
CA ARG A 337 -1.60 2.78 -28.54
C ARG A 337 -1.95 1.39 -28.01
N SER A 338 -1.53 0.34 -28.72
CA SER A 338 -1.83 -1.05 -28.34
C SER A 338 -1.14 -1.42 -27.03
N ILE A 339 0.15 -1.09 -26.89
CA ILE A 339 0.91 -1.35 -25.66
C ILE A 339 0.38 -0.50 -24.49
N MET A 340 0.12 0.80 -24.70
CA MET A 340 -0.39 1.69 -23.66
C MET A 340 -1.81 1.30 -23.21
N SER A 341 -2.64 0.76 -24.10
CA SER A 341 -3.98 0.27 -23.75
C SER A 341 -3.92 -0.96 -22.83
N SER A 342 -2.94 -1.85 -23.05
CA SER A 342 -2.67 -2.98 -22.15
C SER A 342 -2.13 -2.51 -20.80
N ILE A 343 -1.16 -1.57 -20.79
CA ILE A 343 -0.67 -0.97 -19.54
C ILE A 343 -1.82 -0.36 -18.72
N LYS A 344 -2.81 0.25 -19.37
CA LYS A 344 -3.95 0.88 -18.72
C LYS A 344 -5.01 -0.10 -18.20
N ASN A 345 -5.28 -1.20 -18.92
CA ASN A 345 -6.51 -1.98 -18.72
C ASN A 345 -6.30 -3.50 -18.51
N GLU A 346 -5.06 -4.01 -18.56
CA GLU A 346 -4.76 -5.44 -18.39
C GLU A 346 -4.86 -5.88 -16.92
N GLU A 347 -5.73 -6.86 -16.66
CA GLU A 347 -5.96 -7.41 -15.32
C GLU A 347 -4.86 -8.40 -14.92
N ASN A 348 -4.37 -9.19 -15.89
CA ASN A 348 -3.32 -10.17 -15.67
C ASN A 348 -1.95 -9.49 -15.49
N ALA A 349 -1.32 -9.69 -14.31
CA ALA A 349 -0.07 -9.02 -13.99
C ALA A 349 1.09 -9.40 -14.95
N GLU A 350 1.18 -10.67 -15.37
CA GLU A 350 2.24 -11.13 -16.27
C GLU A 350 2.09 -10.52 -17.68
N LEU A 351 0.88 -10.43 -18.21
CA LEU A 351 0.62 -9.80 -19.52
C LEU A 351 0.89 -8.29 -19.48
N GLN A 352 0.54 -7.63 -18.37
CA GLN A 352 0.81 -6.20 -18.17
C GLN A 352 2.32 -5.94 -18.06
N GLU A 353 3.06 -6.81 -17.36
CA GLU A 353 4.53 -6.76 -17.26
C GLU A 353 5.21 -6.95 -18.62
N ARG A 354 4.74 -7.89 -19.45
CA ARG A 354 5.24 -8.06 -20.83
C ARG A 354 5.02 -6.82 -21.68
N SER A 355 3.86 -6.17 -21.52
CA SER A 355 3.54 -4.93 -22.23
C SER A 355 4.46 -3.78 -21.78
N ALA A 356 4.73 -3.68 -20.47
CA ALA A 356 5.69 -2.74 -19.90
C ALA A 356 7.12 -2.98 -20.43
N ALA A 357 7.60 -4.23 -20.49
CA ALA A 357 8.91 -4.57 -21.04
C ALA A 357 9.02 -4.26 -22.54
N SER A 358 7.96 -4.53 -23.30
CA SER A 358 7.88 -4.17 -24.73
C SER A 358 7.89 -2.65 -24.94
N LEU A 359 7.20 -1.88 -24.09
CA LEU A 359 7.27 -0.41 -24.14
C LEU A 359 8.69 0.09 -23.86
N ALA A 360 9.36 -0.48 -22.86
CA ALA A 360 10.73 -0.14 -22.49
C ALA A 360 11.70 -0.38 -23.65
N SER A 361 11.58 -1.54 -24.30
CA SER A 361 12.37 -1.86 -25.50
C SER A 361 12.09 -0.88 -26.65
N LEU A 362 10.83 -0.48 -26.88
CA LEU A 362 10.48 0.49 -27.91
C LEU A 362 11.10 1.87 -27.63
N VAL A 363 11.02 2.36 -26.39
CA VAL A 363 11.61 3.65 -26.00
C VAL A 363 13.13 3.63 -26.17
N ALA A 364 13.79 2.53 -25.80
CA ALA A 364 15.23 2.34 -26.00
C ALA A 364 15.60 2.32 -27.49
N GLN A 365 14.85 1.60 -28.33
CA GLN A 365 15.07 1.58 -29.78
C GLN A 365 14.90 2.97 -30.41
N CYS A 366 13.86 3.71 -30.02
CA CYS A 366 13.64 5.10 -30.47
C CYS A 366 14.68 6.09 -29.94
N ALA A 367 15.42 5.76 -28.87
CA ALA A 367 16.52 6.59 -28.38
C ALA A 367 17.81 6.40 -29.19
N ILE A 368 18.05 5.16 -29.67
CA ILE A 368 19.25 4.78 -30.45
C ILE A 368 19.07 5.13 -31.93
N GLU A 369 17.89 4.90 -32.52
CA GLU A 369 17.59 5.23 -33.92
C GLU A 369 17.46 6.75 -34.10
N GLN A 370 18.57 7.44 -34.38
CA GLN A 370 18.56 8.83 -34.84
C GLN A 370 18.09 8.92 -36.30
N ASN A 371 16.81 8.62 -36.54
CA ASN A 371 16.19 8.76 -37.85
C ASN A 371 15.66 10.20 -37.99
N PRO A 372 16.29 11.08 -38.80
CA PRO A 372 15.95 12.51 -38.85
C PRO A 372 14.52 12.81 -39.36
N SER A 373 13.84 11.81 -39.92
CA SER A 373 12.47 11.89 -40.44
C SER A 373 11.39 11.45 -39.42
N ARG A 374 11.76 10.96 -38.23
CA ARG A 374 10.82 10.48 -37.20
C ARG A 374 10.87 11.36 -35.94
N ILE A 375 9.73 11.89 -35.52
CA ILE A 375 9.60 12.58 -34.22
C ILE A 375 9.74 11.54 -33.11
N ASN A 376 10.66 11.76 -32.16
CA ASN A 376 10.85 10.88 -31.03
C ASN A 376 9.63 10.95 -30.07
N PRO A 377 8.90 9.85 -29.83
CA PRO A 377 7.71 9.85 -28.99
C PRO A 377 8.00 9.73 -27.48
N ASN A 378 9.25 9.52 -27.08
CA ASN A 378 9.64 9.11 -25.73
C ASN A 378 9.13 10.06 -24.65
N ASP A 379 9.28 11.38 -24.82
CA ASP A 379 8.84 12.37 -23.82
C ASP A 379 7.33 12.27 -23.54
N LYS A 380 6.53 12.06 -24.60
CA LYS A 380 5.07 11.91 -24.47
C LYS A 380 4.69 10.60 -23.79
N ILE A 381 5.43 9.52 -24.07
CA ILE A 381 5.22 8.22 -23.43
C ILE A 381 5.52 8.33 -21.94
N VAL A 382 6.69 8.87 -21.57
CA VAL A 382 7.10 9.04 -20.16
C VAL A 382 6.13 9.93 -19.41
N LYS A 383 5.73 11.07 -19.98
CA LYS A 383 4.74 11.98 -19.36
C LYS A 383 3.40 11.30 -19.10
N ASN A 384 2.92 10.49 -20.03
CA ASN A 384 1.69 9.72 -19.85
C ASN A 384 1.82 8.68 -18.72
N LEU A 385 2.96 7.97 -18.64
CA LEU A 385 3.21 7.00 -17.56
C LEU A 385 3.26 7.68 -16.19
N CYS A 386 3.92 8.83 -16.06
CA CYS A 386 3.90 9.61 -14.82
C CYS A 386 2.47 10.03 -14.44
N THR A 387 1.67 10.46 -15.41
CA THR A 387 0.25 10.82 -15.18
C THR A 387 -0.56 9.59 -14.72
N PHE A 388 -0.31 8.42 -15.30
CA PHE A 388 -0.97 7.18 -14.92
C PHE A 388 -0.59 6.71 -13.51
N LEU A 389 0.69 6.84 -13.15
CA LEU A 389 1.19 6.53 -11.81
C LEU A 389 0.46 7.37 -10.74
N CYS A 390 0.22 8.66 -11.04
CA CYS A 390 -0.42 9.60 -10.12
C CYS A 390 -1.96 9.56 -10.14
N SER A 391 -2.58 8.70 -10.95
CA SER A 391 -4.04 8.66 -11.10
C SER A 391 -4.79 7.95 -9.94
N ASP A 392 -4.09 7.13 -9.15
CA ASP A 392 -4.66 6.40 -8.02
C ASP A 392 -4.76 7.30 -6.79
N GLN A 393 -5.98 7.77 -6.49
CA GLN A 393 -6.24 8.68 -5.36
C GLN A 393 -5.98 8.04 -3.98
N THR A 394 -5.90 6.71 -3.90
CA THR A 394 -5.60 6.02 -2.64
C THR A 394 -4.14 6.19 -2.22
N THR A 395 -3.23 6.25 -3.20
CA THR A 395 -1.79 6.43 -2.99
C THR A 395 -1.30 7.84 -3.24
N THR A 396 -1.93 8.53 -4.20
CA THR A 396 -1.60 9.89 -4.64
C THR A 396 -2.81 10.80 -4.40
N PRO A 397 -2.96 11.35 -3.19
CA PRO A 397 -4.17 12.08 -2.86
C PRO A 397 -4.27 13.38 -3.66
N VAL A 398 -5.50 13.78 -3.98
CA VAL A 398 -5.75 15.06 -4.67
C VAL A 398 -5.74 16.18 -3.64
N LEU A 399 -4.94 17.23 -3.88
CA LEU A 399 -4.77 18.35 -2.96
C LEU A 399 -6.09 19.09 -2.71
N GLN A 400 -6.90 19.31 -3.75
CA GLN A 400 -8.14 20.08 -3.64
C GLN A 400 -9.15 19.46 -2.67
N SER A 401 -9.23 18.13 -2.62
CA SER A 401 -10.12 17.41 -1.71
C SER A 401 -9.53 17.21 -0.31
N ASN A 402 -8.23 17.46 -0.12
CA ASN A 402 -7.49 17.19 1.12
C ASN A 402 -6.68 18.42 1.61
N LYS A 403 -7.27 19.62 1.56
CA LYS A 403 -6.62 20.86 2.05
C LYS A 403 -6.56 20.98 3.57
N SER A 404 -6.70 19.88 4.32
CA SER A 404 -6.62 19.92 5.78
C SER A 404 -5.21 20.31 6.23
N GLU A 405 -5.15 21.22 7.18
CA GLU A 405 -3.91 21.61 7.87
C GLU A 405 -3.73 20.80 9.16
N GLU A 406 -4.83 20.24 9.67
CA GLU A 406 -4.90 19.56 10.95
C GLU A 406 -4.62 18.06 10.84
N GLY A 407 -3.89 17.56 11.84
CA GLY A 407 -3.67 16.15 12.12
C GLY A 407 -2.67 15.45 11.20
N ILE A 408 -2.60 14.13 11.37
CA ILE A 408 -1.73 13.23 10.62
C ILE A 408 -2.60 12.30 9.75
N LEU A 409 -2.44 12.36 8.43
CA LEU A 409 -3.26 11.60 7.49
C LEU A 409 -3.07 10.08 7.58
N SER A 410 -1.86 9.63 7.95
CA SER A 410 -1.60 8.21 8.20
C SER A 410 -2.54 7.60 9.24
N LEU A 411 -2.94 8.38 10.26
CA LEU A 411 -3.90 7.95 11.26
C LEU A 411 -5.35 8.03 10.77
N GLN A 412 -5.68 9.03 9.95
CA GLN A 412 -7.04 9.19 9.42
C GLN A 412 -7.39 8.02 8.48
N LYS A 413 -6.45 7.59 7.63
CA LYS A 413 -6.61 6.37 6.80
C LYS A 413 -6.71 5.08 7.63
N ALA A 414 -6.02 5.00 8.77
CA ALA A 414 -6.10 3.85 9.67
C ALA A 414 -7.41 3.84 10.51
N LYS A 415 -7.97 5.01 10.82
CA LYS A 415 -9.27 5.22 11.49
C LYS A 415 -10.47 5.07 10.56
N GLU A 416 -10.28 4.90 9.24
CA GLU A 416 -11.28 4.38 8.33
C GLU A 416 -11.14 2.85 8.22
N PRO A 417 -11.58 2.04 9.20
CA PRO A 417 -11.87 0.66 8.89
C PRO A 417 -12.97 0.67 7.83
N GLU A 418 -12.86 -0.22 6.85
CA GLU A 418 -13.93 -0.58 5.92
C GLU A 418 -15.27 -0.39 6.63
N LYS A 419 -16.08 0.60 6.21
CA LYS A 419 -17.40 0.82 6.80
C LYS A 419 -18.13 -0.52 6.71
N LYS A 420 -18.19 -1.26 7.82
CA LYS A 420 -19.03 -2.45 7.95
C LYS A 420 -20.47 -1.98 7.83
N ILE A 421 -20.92 -2.02 6.59
CA ILE A 421 -22.25 -2.37 6.09
C ILE A 421 -23.29 -2.33 7.21
N SER A 422 -23.86 -1.15 7.45
CA SER A 422 -25.21 -1.08 7.98
C SER A 422 -26.15 -1.55 6.87
N ASN A 423 -26.80 -2.69 7.06
CA ASN A 423 -27.77 -3.34 6.14
C ASN A 423 -29.07 -2.53 5.93
N GLY A 424 -28.99 -1.20 5.75
CA GLY A 424 -30.16 -0.32 5.71
C GLY A 424 -30.12 0.83 4.70
N ALA A 425 -29.11 0.92 3.83
CA ALA A 425 -29.03 2.03 2.87
C ALA A 425 -29.66 1.65 1.53
N GLY A 426 -30.68 2.40 1.09
CA GLY A 426 -31.49 2.15 -0.11
C GLY A 426 -30.70 2.01 -1.43
N GLY A 427 -31.36 1.49 -2.46
CA GLY A 427 -30.73 1.03 -3.70
C GLY A 427 -29.89 2.05 -4.49
N GLU A 428 -29.99 3.34 -4.23
CA GLU A 428 -29.15 4.37 -4.86
C GLU A 428 -27.76 4.53 -4.22
N SER A 429 -27.63 4.37 -2.90
CA SER A 429 -26.33 4.45 -2.23
C SER A 429 -25.47 3.23 -2.55
N ALA A 430 -26.08 2.05 -2.67
CA ALA A 430 -25.40 0.82 -3.08
C ALA A 430 -24.90 0.89 -4.53
N LYS A 431 -25.63 1.56 -5.44
CA LYS A 431 -25.19 1.80 -6.82
C LYS A 431 -24.01 2.78 -6.90
N LYS A 432 -24.09 3.91 -6.18
CA LYS A 432 -22.97 4.88 -6.11
C LYS A 432 -21.71 4.26 -5.50
N GLN A 433 -21.86 3.39 -4.50
CA GLN A 433 -20.75 2.67 -3.87
C GLN A 433 -20.08 1.68 -4.84
N LYS A 434 -20.85 0.86 -5.56
CA LYS A 434 -20.29 -0.07 -6.56
C LYS A 434 -19.54 0.65 -7.69
N ILE A 435 -20.06 1.79 -8.16
CA ILE A 435 -19.40 2.61 -9.19
C ILE A 435 -18.04 3.14 -8.68
N ASN A 436 -18.00 3.59 -7.43
CA ASN A 436 -16.76 4.09 -6.82
C ASN A 436 -15.72 2.97 -6.63
N GLU A 437 -16.13 1.75 -6.26
CA GLU A 437 -15.24 0.60 -6.12
C GLU A 437 -14.63 0.14 -7.45
N GLU A 438 -15.42 0.09 -8.52
CA GLU A 438 -14.94 -0.26 -9.87
C GLU A 438 -13.97 0.81 -10.42
N GLU A 439 -14.22 2.08 -10.14
CA GLU A 439 -13.34 3.19 -10.52
C GLU A 439 -11.99 3.11 -9.79
N ILE A 440 -12.00 2.89 -8.46
CA ILE A 440 -10.78 2.70 -7.66
C ILE A 440 -10.00 1.48 -8.15
N LYS A 441 -10.67 0.36 -8.47
CA LYS A 441 -10.02 -0.84 -9.01
C LYS A 441 -9.32 -0.53 -10.34
N THR A 442 -9.98 0.24 -11.21
CA THR A 442 -9.43 0.66 -12.50
C THR A 442 -8.20 1.55 -12.32
N GLN A 443 -8.26 2.56 -11.43
CA GLN A 443 -7.13 3.45 -11.15
C GLN A 443 -5.92 2.70 -10.56
N LYS A 444 -6.15 1.74 -9.66
CA LYS A 444 -5.09 0.86 -9.11
C LYS A 444 -4.40 0.04 -10.21
N LEU A 445 -5.18 -0.46 -11.17
CA LEU A 445 -4.66 -1.24 -12.29
C LEU A 445 -3.79 -0.37 -13.23
N ILE A 446 -4.24 0.86 -13.51
CA ILE A 446 -3.48 1.85 -14.29
C ILE A 446 -2.15 2.18 -13.60
N ARG A 447 -2.17 2.45 -12.29
CA ARG A 447 -0.97 2.72 -11.51
C ARG A 447 0.01 1.54 -11.57
N ARG A 448 -0.47 0.31 -11.35
CA ARG A 448 0.36 -0.92 -11.41
C ARG A 448 1.08 -1.04 -12.74
N GLY A 449 0.37 -0.82 -13.85
CA GLY A 449 0.96 -0.87 -15.18
C GLY A 449 2.04 0.19 -15.40
N ALA A 450 1.76 1.43 -15.00
CA ALA A 450 2.69 2.54 -15.14
C ALA A 450 3.94 2.36 -14.25
N GLU A 451 3.76 1.93 -13.01
CA GLU A 451 4.86 1.62 -12.09
C GLU A 451 5.76 0.52 -12.67
N THR A 452 5.19 -0.58 -13.15
CA THR A 452 5.97 -1.66 -13.79
C THR A 452 6.72 -1.16 -15.03
N ALA A 453 6.11 -0.32 -15.87
CA ALA A 453 6.78 0.26 -17.04
C ALA A 453 7.98 1.15 -16.65
N LEU A 454 7.80 2.04 -15.66
CA LEU A 454 8.88 2.91 -15.17
C LEU A 454 10.02 2.11 -14.55
N LYS A 455 9.72 1.02 -13.83
CA LYS A 455 10.74 0.09 -13.31
C LYS A 455 11.56 -0.56 -14.43
N GLN A 456 10.91 -0.97 -15.52
CA GLN A 456 11.62 -1.52 -16.68
C GLN A 456 12.50 -0.46 -17.39
N PHE A 457 12.11 0.81 -17.38
CA PHE A 457 12.95 1.88 -17.94
C PHE A 457 14.23 2.08 -17.12
N ALA A 458 14.14 2.05 -15.79
CA ALA A 458 15.30 2.25 -14.92
C ALA A 458 16.43 1.22 -15.17
N HIS A 459 16.11 0.01 -15.64
CA HIS A 459 17.10 -1.00 -16.01
C HIS A 459 17.74 -0.80 -17.39
N LEU A 460 17.19 0.06 -18.25
CA LEU A 460 17.66 0.24 -19.64
C LEU A 460 18.45 1.54 -19.85
N PHE A 461 18.30 2.53 -18.97
CA PHE A 461 18.98 3.82 -19.08
C PHE A 461 20.10 3.93 -18.04
N ASP A 462 21.25 3.31 -18.35
CA ASP A 462 22.49 3.42 -17.55
C ASP A 462 23.20 4.78 -17.70
N GLU A 463 22.87 5.55 -18.75
CA GLU A 463 23.53 6.83 -19.05
C GLU A 463 22.72 8.06 -18.59
N GLN A 464 23.46 9.01 -18.03
CA GLN A 464 23.05 10.13 -17.17
C GLN A 464 22.15 11.20 -17.81
N GLU A 465 21.70 11.05 -19.05
CA GLU A 465 20.92 12.04 -19.78
C GLU A 465 19.52 11.51 -20.11
N LYS A 466 18.52 11.91 -19.30
CA LYS A 466 17.06 11.99 -19.57
C LYS A 466 16.13 11.60 -18.41
N ILE A 467 16.59 11.62 -17.15
CA ILE A 467 15.68 11.65 -15.97
C ILE A 467 15.38 13.08 -15.51
N ASP A 468 16.11 14.09 -16.02
CA ASP A 468 15.86 15.51 -15.73
C ASP A 468 14.48 16.00 -16.19
N VAL A 469 13.84 15.29 -17.14
CA VAL A 469 12.47 15.59 -17.61
C VAL A 469 11.41 15.16 -16.59
N ALA A 470 11.68 14.15 -15.75
CA ALA A 470 10.77 13.72 -14.69
C ALA A 470 10.91 14.59 -13.42
N LEU A 471 12.07 15.23 -13.22
CA LEU A 471 12.37 16.03 -12.03
C LEU A 471 12.15 17.54 -12.24
N LYS A 472 12.00 18.02 -13.49
CA LYS A 472 11.63 19.42 -13.80
C LYS A 472 10.14 19.53 -14.15
N ALA A 473 9.27 19.30 -13.17
CA ALA A 473 7.88 19.77 -13.21
C ALA A 473 7.79 21.11 -12.48
N SER A 474 7.74 22.16 -13.30
CA SER A 474 7.09 23.47 -13.11
C SER A 474 6.74 23.95 -11.70
N GLU A 475 7.22 25.16 -11.40
CA GLU A 475 6.58 26.07 -10.45
C GLU A 475 5.13 26.35 -10.90
N ASN A 476 4.11 25.86 -10.17
CA ASN A 476 2.95 26.65 -9.69
C ASN A 476 1.74 25.89 -9.11
N THR A 477 1.79 24.58 -8.86
CA THR A 477 0.65 23.91 -8.18
C THR A 477 1.08 22.89 -7.12
N GLY A 478 0.47 22.94 -5.93
CA GLY A 478 0.76 21.98 -4.84
C GLY A 478 0.45 20.51 -5.19
N GLN A 479 -0.31 20.24 -6.26
CA GLN A 479 -0.50 18.87 -6.79
C GLN A 479 0.76 18.35 -7.51
N GLU A 480 1.49 19.20 -8.22
CA GLU A 480 2.73 18.81 -8.91
C GLU A 480 3.79 18.33 -7.91
N VAL A 481 3.81 18.93 -6.71
CA VAL A 481 4.67 18.47 -5.61
C VAL A 481 4.30 17.06 -5.17
N ILE A 482 3.00 16.78 -4.97
CA ILE A 482 2.51 15.45 -4.59
C ILE A 482 2.88 14.42 -5.66
N ASP A 483 2.63 14.75 -6.92
CA ASP A 483 2.90 13.88 -8.06
C ASP A 483 4.40 13.59 -8.19
N SER A 484 5.26 14.62 -8.03
CA SER A 484 6.72 14.48 -8.06
C SER A 484 7.24 13.59 -6.94
N LEU A 485 6.72 13.74 -5.73
CA LEU A 485 7.07 12.88 -4.59
C LEU A 485 6.64 11.43 -4.80
N GLN A 486 5.48 11.20 -5.41
CA GLN A 486 5.02 9.85 -5.74
C GLN A 486 5.89 9.20 -6.83
N ILE A 487 6.28 9.95 -7.86
CA ILE A 487 7.19 9.48 -8.91
C ILE A 487 8.54 9.10 -8.29
N LEU A 488 9.11 9.97 -7.45
CA LEU A 488 10.36 9.71 -6.76
C LEU A 488 10.26 8.45 -5.88
N GLN A 489 9.18 8.32 -5.11
CA GLN A 489 8.91 7.13 -4.29
C GLN A 489 8.91 5.83 -5.12
N SER A 490 8.30 5.83 -6.30
CA SER A 490 8.19 4.63 -7.13
C SER A 490 9.49 4.27 -7.87
N ILE A 491 10.32 5.26 -8.21
CA ILE A 491 11.53 5.07 -9.02
C ILE A 491 12.77 4.78 -8.16
N THR A 492 12.91 5.41 -6.99
CA THR A 492 14.13 5.27 -6.14
C THR A 492 14.54 3.81 -5.86
N PRO A 493 13.63 2.85 -5.61
CA PRO A 493 14.02 1.45 -5.35
C PRO A 493 14.64 0.71 -6.54
N VAL A 494 14.45 1.20 -7.76
CA VAL A 494 14.85 0.49 -9.00
C VAL A 494 15.90 1.27 -9.79
N ILE A 495 16.18 2.52 -9.40
CA ILE A 495 17.18 3.35 -10.06
C ILE A 495 18.61 2.86 -9.76
N HIS A 496 19.47 2.94 -10.77
CA HIS A 496 20.88 2.57 -10.66
C HIS A 496 21.63 3.43 -9.64
N GLU A 497 22.62 2.84 -8.95
CA GLU A 497 23.37 3.46 -7.85
C GLU A 497 24.10 4.76 -8.26
N SER A 498 24.48 4.89 -9.54
CA SER A 498 25.13 6.09 -10.09
C SER A 498 24.28 7.37 -9.97
N LEU A 499 22.95 7.23 -9.83
CA LEU A 499 22.01 8.33 -9.69
C LEU A 499 21.58 8.59 -8.24
N HIS A 500 22.02 7.77 -7.29
CA HIS A 500 21.69 7.94 -5.87
C HIS A 500 22.25 9.25 -5.31
N SER A 501 23.41 9.71 -5.81
CA SER A 501 23.97 11.02 -5.44
C SER A 501 23.05 12.19 -5.82
N LYS A 502 22.49 12.18 -7.03
CA LYS A 502 21.52 13.20 -7.49
C LYS A 502 20.23 13.18 -6.68
N ILE A 503 19.75 12.00 -6.28
CA ILE A 503 18.58 11.89 -5.38
C ILE A 503 18.93 12.42 -3.99
N ALA A 504 20.15 12.18 -3.49
CA ALA A 504 20.59 12.66 -2.20
C ALA A 504 20.62 14.21 -2.12
N GLU A 505 20.87 14.90 -3.24
CA GLU A 505 20.78 16.38 -3.33
C GLU A 505 19.36 16.92 -3.07
N LEU A 506 18.32 16.09 -3.23
CA LEU A 506 16.92 16.46 -2.96
C LEU A 506 16.52 16.30 -1.49
N LEU A 507 17.32 15.64 -0.66
CA LEU A 507 17.01 15.38 0.75
C LEU A 507 16.71 16.67 1.55
N PRO A 508 17.47 17.78 1.40
CA PRO A 508 17.15 19.04 2.08
C PRO A 508 15.78 19.63 1.68
N CYS A 509 15.35 19.42 0.43
CA CYS A 509 14.02 19.84 -0.03
C CYS A 509 12.92 19.00 0.62
N LEU A 510 13.14 17.71 0.84
CA LEU A 510 12.20 16.84 1.55
C LEU A 510 12.04 17.25 3.01
N VAL A 511 13.12 17.67 3.69
CA VAL A 511 13.05 18.22 5.05
C VAL A 511 12.09 19.41 5.11
N LYS A 512 12.20 20.37 4.18
CA LYS A 512 11.27 21.51 4.09
C LYS A 512 9.83 21.09 3.79
N THR A 513 9.66 20.05 2.97
CA THR A 513 8.33 19.57 2.55
C THR A 513 7.57 18.90 3.71
N ILE A 514 8.28 18.27 4.65
CA ILE A 514 7.71 17.70 5.87
C ILE A 514 7.21 18.78 6.85
N GLN A 515 7.69 20.01 6.72
CA GLN A 515 7.22 21.17 7.50
C GLN A 515 6.03 21.89 6.83
N CYS A 516 5.50 21.36 5.73
CA CYS A 516 4.41 21.99 4.99
C CYS A 516 3.12 22.06 5.82
N LYS A 517 2.38 23.16 5.69
CA LYS A 517 1.10 23.38 6.38
C LYS A 517 0.05 22.31 6.04
N TYR A 518 0.02 21.84 4.80
CA TYR A 518 -0.96 20.86 4.34
C TYR A 518 -0.58 19.44 4.77
N SER A 519 -1.47 18.75 5.49
CA SER A 519 -1.21 17.39 5.98
C SER A 519 -0.97 16.40 4.84
N VAL A 520 -1.62 16.59 3.67
CA VAL A 520 -1.44 15.74 2.48
C VAL A 520 -0.05 15.78 1.91
N ILE A 521 0.59 16.95 1.89
CA ILE A 521 1.95 17.10 1.39
C ILE A 521 2.93 16.45 2.38
N ARG A 522 2.72 16.66 3.69
CA ARG A 522 3.52 16.01 4.74
C ARG A 522 3.45 14.49 4.67
N HIS A 523 2.26 13.94 4.48
CA HIS A 523 2.05 12.50 4.34
C HIS A 523 2.81 11.89 3.16
N VAL A 524 2.68 12.48 1.97
CA VAL A 524 3.35 11.96 0.77
C VAL A 524 4.87 12.16 0.88
N ALA A 525 5.32 13.29 1.44
CA ALA A 525 6.74 13.54 1.68
C ALA A 525 7.34 12.55 2.68
N ALA A 526 6.64 12.25 3.78
CA ALA A 526 7.06 11.28 4.78
C ALA A 526 7.21 9.86 4.18
N ARG A 527 6.26 9.43 3.36
CA ARG A 527 6.34 8.14 2.62
C ARG A 527 7.48 8.11 1.62
N CYS A 528 7.66 9.18 0.86
CA CYS A 528 8.72 9.32 -0.13
C CYS A 528 10.11 9.26 0.55
N PHE A 529 10.31 10.07 1.59
CA PHE A 529 11.58 10.12 2.31
C PHE A 529 11.88 8.79 3.03
N ALA A 530 10.88 8.12 3.62
CA ALA A 530 11.08 6.77 4.17
C ALA A 530 11.50 5.74 3.10
N THR A 531 10.96 5.84 1.89
CA THR A 531 11.33 4.96 0.77
C THR A 531 12.76 5.24 0.31
N ILE A 532 13.16 6.52 0.22
CA ILE A 532 14.53 6.92 -0.09
C ILE A 532 15.50 6.43 0.98
N ALA A 533 15.16 6.55 2.27
CA ALA A 533 15.99 6.07 3.37
C ALA A 533 16.16 4.53 3.39
N ASN A 534 15.20 3.78 2.85
CA ASN A 534 15.34 2.33 2.69
C ASN A 534 16.37 1.94 1.61
N VAL A 535 16.60 2.81 0.62
CA VAL A 535 17.54 2.56 -0.49
C VAL A 535 18.88 3.25 -0.24
N ILE A 536 18.85 4.56 -0.02
CA ILE A 536 20.01 5.44 0.20
C ILE A 536 20.15 5.70 1.71
N THR A 537 20.46 4.65 2.47
CA THR A 537 20.28 4.64 3.93
C THR A 537 21.17 5.62 4.69
N ILE A 538 22.48 5.62 4.45
CA ILE A 538 23.44 6.40 5.24
C ILE A 538 23.16 7.91 5.21
N PRO A 539 23.17 8.60 4.04
CA PRO A 539 22.97 10.05 4.00
C PRO A 539 21.55 10.45 4.41
N SER A 540 20.55 9.62 4.09
CA SER A 540 19.16 9.89 4.50
C SER A 540 19.01 9.85 6.02
N MET A 541 19.51 8.79 6.66
CA MET A 541 19.40 8.65 8.11
C MET A 541 20.20 9.71 8.86
N GLN A 542 21.35 10.13 8.33
CA GLN A 542 22.11 11.24 8.90
C GLN A 542 21.29 12.54 8.91
N ILE A 543 20.69 12.92 7.77
CA ILE A 543 19.83 14.11 7.68
C ILE A 543 18.59 13.97 8.57
N ILE A 544 17.98 12.79 8.63
CA ILE A 544 16.81 12.55 9.48
C ILE A 544 17.16 12.77 10.95
N ILE A 545 18.27 12.20 11.43
CA ILE A 545 18.70 12.32 12.83
C ILE A 545 19.13 13.75 13.17
N GLU A 546 19.86 14.42 12.27
CA GLU A 546 20.42 15.76 12.55
C GLU A 546 19.43 16.90 12.35
N GLN A 547 18.51 16.78 11.37
CA GLN A 547 17.62 17.89 10.97
C GLN A 547 16.15 17.63 11.25
N VAL A 548 15.65 16.40 11.10
CA VAL A 548 14.21 16.10 11.26
C VAL A 548 13.86 15.71 12.69
N LEU A 549 14.66 14.87 13.33
CA LEU A 549 14.43 14.40 14.70
C LEU A 549 14.29 15.55 15.72
N PRO A 550 15.08 16.65 15.65
CA PRO A 550 14.88 17.81 16.52
C PRO A 550 13.51 18.48 16.37
N PHE A 551 12.84 18.37 15.22
CA PHE A 551 11.50 18.92 15.03
C PHE A 551 10.43 18.25 15.90
N MET A 552 10.68 17.03 16.40
CA MET A 552 9.84 16.41 17.42
C MET A 552 9.80 17.26 18.70
N GLY A 553 10.88 17.97 19.02
CA GLY A 553 11.01 18.86 20.17
C GLY A 553 10.29 20.21 20.04
N ASP A 554 9.83 20.60 18.86
CA ASP A 554 9.39 21.97 18.60
C ASP A 554 8.10 22.34 19.37
N SER A 555 8.22 23.16 20.42
CA SER A 555 7.07 23.58 21.25
C SER A 555 6.13 24.57 20.55
N GLN A 556 6.62 25.30 19.55
CA GLN A 556 5.90 26.39 18.89
C GLN A 556 5.12 25.91 17.66
N SER A 557 5.65 24.94 16.92
CA SER A 557 5.03 24.41 15.71
C SER A 557 4.57 22.96 15.85
N VAL A 558 3.25 22.78 15.96
CA VAL A 558 2.62 21.45 15.93
C VAL A 558 2.84 20.76 14.57
N ILE A 559 2.91 21.54 13.49
CA ILE A 559 3.10 21.04 12.12
C ILE A 559 4.44 20.31 11.99
N ASN A 560 5.49 20.89 12.57
CA ASN A 560 6.84 20.31 12.59
C ASN A 560 6.85 18.98 13.34
N ARG A 561 6.22 18.92 14.52
CA ARG A 561 6.12 17.69 15.32
C ARG A 561 5.34 16.60 14.59
N GLN A 562 4.19 16.95 14.02
CA GLN A 562 3.36 16.01 13.26
C GLN A 562 4.09 15.47 12.01
N GLY A 563 4.79 16.33 11.26
CA GLY A 563 5.55 15.91 10.08
C GLY A 563 6.72 14.97 10.43
N ALA A 564 7.48 15.30 11.47
CA ALA A 564 8.56 14.46 11.96
C ALA A 564 8.04 13.12 12.50
N ALA A 565 6.95 13.12 13.28
CA ALA A 565 6.33 11.90 13.80
C ALA A 565 5.83 10.99 12.67
N GLU A 566 5.19 11.56 11.64
CA GLU A 566 4.71 10.81 10.47
C GLU A 566 5.86 10.23 9.63
N LEU A 567 6.98 10.95 9.48
CA LEU A 567 8.17 10.40 8.84
C LEU A 567 8.72 9.19 9.61
N ILE A 568 8.89 9.32 10.93
CA ILE A 568 9.44 8.23 11.74
C ILE A 568 8.51 7.01 11.69
N TYR A 569 7.19 7.22 11.69
CA TYR A 569 6.22 6.15 11.50
C TYR A 569 6.43 5.38 10.19
N HIS A 570 6.60 6.07 9.07
CA HIS A 570 6.85 5.40 7.79
C HIS A 570 8.25 4.77 7.70
N LEU A 571 9.27 5.34 8.35
CA LEU A 571 10.60 4.73 8.44
C LEU A 571 10.56 3.36 9.13
N VAL A 572 9.89 3.31 10.29
CA VAL A 572 9.73 2.07 11.08
C VAL A 572 8.96 0.99 10.31
N GLN A 573 8.04 1.39 9.43
CA GLN A 573 7.29 0.47 8.58
C GLN A 573 8.03 -0.01 7.32
N THR A 574 8.98 0.78 6.81
CA THR A 574 9.56 0.55 5.47
C THR A 574 10.95 -0.09 5.53
N MET A 575 11.73 0.20 6.57
CA MET A 575 13.16 -0.18 6.62
C MET A 575 13.42 -1.59 7.16
N ASP A 576 12.42 -2.28 7.72
CA ASP A 576 12.55 -3.63 8.30
C ASP A 576 13.82 -3.79 9.17
N ALA A 577 14.73 -4.72 8.83
CA ALA A 577 15.97 -4.95 9.58
C ALA A 577 17.00 -3.81 9.44
N LYS A 578 16.93 -2.99 8.40
CA LYS A 578 17.89 -1.89 8.17
C LYS A 578 17.74 -0.75 9.18
N ILE A 579 16.60 -0.68 9.90
CA ILE A 579 16.40 0.32 10.95
C ILE A 579 17.15 -0.01 12.24
N LEU A 580 17.49 -1.28 12.48
CA LEU A 580 18.06 -1.76 13.75
C LEU A 580 19.25 -0.93 14.26
N PRO A 581 20.24 -0.53 13.43
CA PRO A 581 21.36 0.29 13.86
C PRO A 581 20.96 1.70 14.35
N TYR A 582 19.76 2.16 13.97
CA TYR A 582 19.26 3.49 14.24
C TYR A 582 18.16 3.54 15.31
N VAL A 583 17.66 2.39 15.77
CA VAL A 583 16.53 2.29 16.73
C VAL A 583 16.78 3.14 17.98
N ILE A 584 18.00 3.12 18.52
CA ILE A 584 18.34 3.86 19.73
C ILE A 584 18.14 5.37 19.57
N PHE A 585 18.45 5.95 18.40
CA PHE A 585 18.20 7.37 18.13
C PHE A 585 16.71 7.71 18.05
N LEU A 586 15.86 6.74 17.73
CA LEU A 586 14.43 6.98 17.48
C LEU A 586 13.58 6.75 18.74
N VAL A 587 13.99 5.82 19.61
CA VAL A 587 13.17 5.38 20.74
C VAL A 587 12.94 6.51 21.74
N VAL A 588 13.98 7.25 22.15
CA VAL A 588 13.85 8.27 23.20
C VAL A 588 13.05 9.49 22.73
N PRO A 589 13.28 10.05 21.52
CA PRO A 589 12.45 11.15 21.03
C PRO A 589 10.99 10.75 20.84
N ILE A 590 10.72 9.50 20.43
CA ILE A 590 9.36 8.97 20.36
C ILE A 590 8.74 8.86 21.76
N LEU A 591 9.47 8.32 22.73
CA LEU A 591 9.02 8.14 24.10
C LEU A 591 8.58 9.49 24.70
N GLY A 592 9.41 10.53 24.54
CA GLY A 592 9.12 11.89 25.00
C GLY A 592 7.94 12.58 24.28
N ARG A 593 7.43 12.01 23.19
CA ARG A 593 6.27 12.52 22.43
C ARG A 593 5.01 11.67 22.55
N MET A 594 5.01 10.60 23.34
CA MET A 594 3.78 9.85 23.63
C MET A 594 2.77 10.65 24.48
N SER A 595 3.25 11.70 25.16
CA SER A 595 2.48 12.59 26.02
C SER A 595 2.28 13.99 25.44
N ASP A 596 2.60 14.19 24.15
CA ASP A 596 2.47 15.45 23.41
C ASP A 596 1.08 16.09 23.60
N VAL A 597 0.99 17.40 23.46
CA VAL A 597 -0.29 18.11 23.52
C VAL A 597 -1.22 17.72 22.35
N ASP A 598 -0.67 17.46 21.17
CA ASP A 598 -1.42 17.07 19.97
C ASP A 598 -1.78 15.58 19.98
N GLU A 599 -3.08 15.25 19.85
CA GLU A 599 -3.55 13.86 19.86
C GLU A 599 -2.99 13.02 18.71
N SER A 600 -2.82 13.62 17.52
CA SER A 600 -2.32 12.89 16.36
C SER A 600 -0.85 12.49 16.57
N VAL A 601 -0.03 13.41 17.08
CA VAL A 601 1.37 13.11 17.45
C VAL A 601 1.40 12.00 18.47
N ARG A 602 0.66 12.10 19.58
CA ARG A 602 0.62 11.06 20.63
C ARG A 602 0.26 9.68 20.09
N LEU A 603 -0.76 9.60 19.25
CA LEU A 603 -1.23 8.31 18.73
C LEU A 603 -0.22 7.68 17.77
N VAL A 604 0.39 8.48 16.88
CA VAL A 604 1.47 7.98 16.00
C VAL A 604 2.66 7.51 16.81
N THR A 605 3.16 8.33 17.74
CA THR A 605 4.36 8.02 18.52
C THR A 605 4.15 6.81 19.41
N THR A 606 2.97 6.65 20.02
CA THR A 606 2.63 5.45 20.79
C THR A 606 2.64 4.19 19.92
N ASN A 607 2.08 4.25 18.71
CA ASN A 607 2.14 3.14 17.76
C ASN A 607 3.58 2.84 17.32
N CYS A 608 4.38 3.86 17.01
CA CYS A 608 5.80 3.72 16.69
C CYS A 608 6.59 3.10 17.83
N PHE A 609 6.37 3.55 19.06
CA PHE A 609 7.05 3.03 20.25
C PHE A 609 6.77 1.54 20.42
N ALA A 610 5.52 1.11 20.26
CA ALA A 610 5.13 -0.29 20.34
C ALA A 610 5.80 -1.17 19.26
N MET A 611 6.14 -0.61 18.10
CA MET A 611 6.92 -1.28 17.06
C MET A 611 8.41 -1.30 17.41
N LEU A 612 8.98 -0.16 17.80
CA LEU A 612 10.40 0.00 18.08
C LEU A 612 10.87 -0.77 19.32
N ILE A 613 10.08 -0.79 20.40
CA ILE A 613 10.48 -1.45 21.65
C ILE A 613 10.72 -2.95 21.47
N LYS A 614 10.02 -3.58 20.51
CA LYS A 614 10.22 -4.99 20.13
C LYS A 614 11.54 -5.22 19.39
N LEU A 615 12.08 -4.18 18.76
CA LEU A 615 13.34 -4.20 18.02
C LEU A 615 14.56 -3.89 18.90
N VAL A 616 14.36 -3.22 20.05
CA VAL A 616 15.46 -2.83 20.96
C VAL A 616 16.33 -4.03 21.40
N PRO A 617 15.78 -5.20 21.81
CA PRO A 617 16.62 -6.34 22.16
C PRO A 617 17.47 -6.88 21.01
N LEU A 618 17.01 -6.70 19.76
CA LEU A 618 17.69 -7.18 18.55
C LEU A 618 18.85 -6.28 18.14
N GLU A 619 18.91 -5.05 18.65
CA GLU A 619 20.04 -4.13 18.44
C GLU A 619 21.29 -4.56 19.21
N ALA A 620 21.12 -5.31 20.31
CA ALA A 620 22.22 -5.72 21.18
C ALA A 620 23.24 -6.57 20.42
N GLY A 621 24.41 -6.00 20.13
CA GLY A 621 25.50 -6.65 19.40
C GLY A 621 25.70 -6.16 17.97
N ILE A 622 24.85 -5.25 17.46
CA ILE A 622 25.03 -4.64 16.14
C ILE A 622 26.04 -3.48 16.24
N PRO A 623 27.10 -3.45 15.41
CA PRO A 623 28.08 -2.36 15.40
C PRO A 623 27.45 -1.01 15.02
N ASN A 624 28.20 0.08 15.21
CA ASN A 624 27.75 1.40 14.77
C ASN A 624 27.50 1.44 13.27
N PRO A 625 26.38 2.03 12.80
CA PRO A 625 26.15 2.15 11.37
C PRO A 625 27.30 2.94 10.72
N PRO A 626 27.75 2.51 9.52
CA PRO A 626 28.86 3.16 8.83
C PRO A 626 28.50 4.60 8.48
N GLY A 627 29.42 5.53 8.71
CA GLY A 627 29.25 6.96 8.39
C GLY A 627 28.68 7.84 9.52
N LEU A 628 28.42 7.30 10.71
CA LEU A 628 28.09 8.13 11.87
C LEU A 628 29.28 9.00 12.30
N SER A 629 29.04 10.28 12.53
CA SER A 629 30.02 11.16 13.18
C SER A 629 30.30 10.73 14.62
N GLU A 630 31.45 11.12 15.17
CA GLU A 630 31.79 10.87 16.58
C GLU A 630 30.71 11.41 17.52
N ARG A 631 30.15 12.58 17.20
CA ARG A 631 29.05 13.22 17.93
C ARG A 631 27.80 12.34 17.99
N LEU A 632 27.39 11.75 16.87
CA LEU A 632 26.21 10.87 16.84
C LEU A 632 26.48 9.54 17.56
N THR A 633 27.71 9.06 17.51
CA THR A 633 28.12 7.86 18.26
C THR A 633 28.01 8.09 19.78
N GLN A 634 28.48 9.24 20.25
CA GLN A 634 28.32 9.64 21.65
C GLN A 634 26.84 9.78 22.03
N HIS A 635 26.04 10.45 21.19
CA HIS A 635 24.60 10.59 21.40
C HIS A 635 23.91 9.22 21.54
N ARG A 636 24.25 8.24 20.69
CA ARG A 636 23.72 6.87 20.81
C ARG A 636 24.07 6.21 22.14
N TYR A 637 25.28 6.43 22.65
CA TYR A 637 25.70 5.88 23.93
C TYR A 637 24.89 6.47 25.09
N GLU A 638 24.66 7.77 25.07
CA GLU A 638 23.83 8.48 26.07
C GLU A 638 22.38 7.94 26.09
N GLU A 639 21.82 7.69 24.92
CA GLU A 639 20.46 7.16 24.73
C GLU A 639 20.36 5.68 25.14
N ARG A 640 21.41 4.89 24.93
CA ARG A 640 21.49 3.52 25.42
C ARG A 640 21.62 3.46 26.95
N LYS A 641 22.42 4.38 27.52
CA LYS A 641 22.54 4.54 28.98
C LYS A 641 21.18 4.87 29.58
N PHE A 642 20.42 5.77 28.96
CA PHE A 642 19.04 6.08 29.35
C PHE A 642 18.16 4.84 29.43
N LEU A 643 18.10 4.02 28.36
CA LEU A 643 17.24 2.83 28.36
C LEU A 643 17.60 1.85 29.48
N SER A 644 18.88 1.77 29.86
CA SER A 644 19.30 0.98 31.01
C SER A 644 18.85 1.58 32.35
N GLN A 645 18.88 2.91 32.49
CA GLN A 645 18.43 3.64 33.68
C GLN A 645 16.90 3.59 33.84
N LEU A 646 16.16 3.55 32.74
CA LEU A 646 14.70 3.40 32.75
C LEU A 646 14.26 2.04 33.33
N LEU A 647 15.04 0.99 33.07
CA LEU A 647 14.78 -0.37 33.57
C LEU A 647 15.29 -0.58 35.00
N ASP A 648 16.32 0.15 35.43
CA ASP A 648 16.94 0.04 36.75
C ASP A 648 17.18 1.43 37.37
N SER A 649 16.24 1.86 38.21
CA SER A 649 16.27 3.16 38.89
C SER A 649 17.41 3.33 39.90
N SER A 650 18.09 2.25 40.28
CA SER A 650 19.26 2.31 41.17
C SER A 650 20.51 2.87 40.48
N ARG A 651 20.49 2.96 39.14
CA ARG A 651 21.60 3.41 38.29
C ARG A 651 21.49 4.87 37.84
N LEU A 652 20.62 5.65 38.48
CA LEU A 652 20.47 7.07 38.16
C LEU A 652 21.75 7.82 38.51
N ASP A 653 22.22 8.63 37.57
CA ASP A 653 23.35 9.51 37.84
C ASP A 653 22.96 10.58 38.86
N PRO A 654 23.85 10.99 39.77
CA PRO A 654 23.62 12.12 40.64
C PRO A 654 23.35 13.39 39.83
N TYR A 655 22.30 14.13 40.16
CA TYR A 655 21.97 15.40 39.52
C TYR A 655 22.50 16.56 40.36
N GLU A 656 23.43 17.34 39.79
CA GLU A 656 23.90 18.58 40.39
C GLU A 656 22.91 19.71 40.10
N ILE A 657 22.35 20.29 41.16
CA ILE A 657 21.40 21.39 41.06
C ILE A 657 22.18 22.65 40.63
N PRO A 658 21.89 23.23 39.45
CA PRO A 658 22.68 24.34 38.90
C PRO A 658 22.35 25.70 39.53
N VAL A 659 21.36 25.74 40.43
CA VAL A 659 20.86 26.97 41.06
C VAL A 659 21.05 26.92 42.56
N THR A 660 21.29 28.07 43.18
CA THR A 660 21.40 28.17 44.63
C THR A 660 20.04 27.95 45.27
N ILE A 661 19.91 26.86 46.02
CA ILE A 661 18.73 26.57 46.86
C ILE A 661 19.09 26.85 48.32
N LYS A 662 18.27 27.65 49.01
CA LYS A 662 18.46 28.03 50.42
C LYS A 662 18.00 26.92 51.39
N ALA A 663 18.38 25.68 51.11
CA ALA A 663 18.07 24.51 51.94
C ALA A 663 19.08 23.39 51.73
N GLU A 664 19.38 22.63 52.78
CA GLU A 664 20.19 21.41 52.70
C GLU A 664 19.29 20.21 52.41
N LEU A 665 19.55 19.51 51.29
CA LEU A 665 18.80 18.32 50.91
C LEU A 665 19.29 17.09 51.67
N ARG A 666 18.36 16.33 52.25
CA ARG A 666 18.66 14.99 52.79
C ARG A 666 18.92 14.02 51.64
N LYS A 667 19.62 12.91 51.91
CA LYS A 667 19.99 11.91 50.91
C LYS A 667 18.81 11.44 50.05
N TYR A 668 17.68 11.07 50.68
CA TYR A 668 16.48 10.64 49.96
C TYR A 668 15.81 11.77 49.15
N GLN A 669 15.93 13.02 49.60
CA GLN A 669 15.41 14.18 48.86
C GLN A 669 16.26 14.45 47.62
N GLN A 670 17.58 14.31 47.73
CA GLN A 670 18.48 14.37 46.57
C GLN A 670 18.21 13.22 45.60
N GLU A 671 17.98 11.99 46.09
CA GLU A 671 17.58 10.86 45.25
C GLU A 671 16.24 11.13 44.53
N GLY A 672 15.26 11.72 45.23
CA GLY A 672 14.00 12.18 44.63
C GLY A 672 14.20 13.25 43.56
N VAL A 673 15.08 14.24 43.79
CA VAL A 673 15.45 15.24 42.79
C VAL A 673 16.19 14.61 41.60
N ASN A 674 17.07 13.63 41.82
CA ASN A 674 17.73 12.89 40.73
C ASN A 674 16.70 12.18 39.85
N TRP A 675 15.67 11.57 40.46
CA TRP A 675 14.57 10.94 39.74
C TRP A 675 13.72 11.95 38.97
N LEU A 676 13.39 13.10 39.57
CA LEU A 676 12.66 14.17 38.89
C LEU A 676 13.47 14.76 37.72
N ALA A 677 14.78 14.92 37.88
CA ALA A 677 15.69 15.37 36.83
C ALA A 677 15.80 14.36 35.69
N PHE A 678 15.82 13.07 36.02
CA PHE A 678 15.73 11.99 35.03
C PHE A 678 14.42 12.08 34.24
N LEU A 679 13.27 12.22 34.91
CA LEU A 679 12.00 12.38 34.21
C LEU A 679 11.98 13.62 33.30
N ASN A 680 12.48 14.75 33.79
CA ASN A 680 12.61 15.98 33.02
C ASN A 680 13.44 15.77 31.76
N LYS A 681 14.66 15.26 31.93
CA LYS A 681 15.66 15.09 30.86
C LYS A 681 15.11 14.27 29.69
N TYR A 682 14.26 13.28 29.99
CA TYR A 682 13.69 12.36 29.00
C TYR A 682 12.21 12.63 28.69
N GLN A 683 11.69 13.79 29.10
CA GLN A 683 10.31 14.22 28.84
C GLN A 683 9.26 13.21 29.32
N LEU A 684 9.60 12.49 30.39
CA LEU A 684 8.70 11.60 31.10
C LEU A 684 7.92 12.36 32.17
N HIS A 685 6.88 11.71 32.66
CA HIS A 685 5.97 12.25 33.67
C HIS A 685 5.82 11.24 34.79
N GLY A 686 5.57 11.73 36.00
CA GLY A 686 5.60 10.87 37.18
C GLY A 686 4.64 11.28 38.28
N ILE A 687 4.50 10.37 39.24
CA ILE A 687 3.81 10.60 40.50
C ILE A 687 4.84 10.50 41.62
N LEU A 688 5.14 11.60 42.30
CA LEU A 688 6.01 11.59 43.48
C LEU A 688 5.16 11.18 44.69
N CYS A 689 5.38 9.93 45.12
CA CYS A 689 4.55 9.26 46.13
C CYS A 689 5.16 9.26 47.54
N ASP A 690 6.08 10.19 47.83
CA ASP A 690 6.70 10.29 49.15
C ASP A 690 5.65 10.53 50.24
N ASP A 691 5.87 9.94 51.42
CA ASP A 691 5.03 10.13 52.60
C ASP A 691 4.92 11.61 53.01
N MET A 692 3.84 11.92 53.73
CA MET A 692 3.62 13.27 54.26
C MET A 692 4.77 13.67 55.19
N GLY A 693 5.31 14.88 55.01
CA GLY A 693 6.44 15.39 55.80
C GLY A 693 7.83 15.12 55.22
N LEU A 694 7.97 14.32 54.17
CA LEU A 694 9.28 14.08 53.53
C LEU A 694 9.79 15.23 52.64
N GLY A 695 8.98 16.27 52.43
CA GLY A 695 9.38 17.49 51.71
C GLY A 695 9.23 17.40 50.19
N LYS A 696 8.08 16.89 49.71
CA LYS A 696 7.74 16.85 48.27
C LYS A 696 7.78 18.22 47.59
N THR A 697 7.34 19.26 48.31
CA THR A 697 7.33 20.64 47.82
C THR A 697 8.75 21.14 47.55
N LEU A 698 9.68 20.93 48.49
CA LEU A 698 11.09 21.28 48.32
C LEU A 698 11.72 20.57 47.10
N GLN A 699 11.52 19.25 46.97
CA GLN A 699 12.02 18.49 45.81
C GLN A 699 11.47 19.03 44.48
N SER A 700 10.18 19.39 44.47
CA SER A 700 9.51 19.98 43.29
C SER A 700 10.04 21.36 42.94
N ILE A 701 10.33 22.20 43.94
CA ILE A 701 10.92 23.52 43.75
C ILE A 701 12.34 23.40 43.18
N CYS A 702 13.15 22.46 43.69
CA CYS A 702 14.49 22.19 43.18
C CYS A 702 14.48 21.89 41.68
N ILE A 703 13.62 20.98 41.22
CA ILE A 703 13.56 20.64 39.80
C ILE A 703 13.00 21.80 38.95
N LEU A 704 11.97 22.52 39.43
CA LEU A 704 11.42 23.68 38.73
C LEU A 704 12.47 24.77 38.52
N ALA A 705 13.21 25.13 39.56
CA ALA A 705 14.23 26.16 39.50
C ALA A 705 15.39 25.75 38.59
N SER A 706 15.80 24.48 38.67
CA SER A 706 16.86 23.93 37.83
C SER A 706 16.48 23.92 36.35
N ASP A 707 15.26 23.50 36.02
CA ASP A 707 14.78 23.40 34.64
C ASP A 707 14.60 24.78 33.99
N HIS A 708 13.99 25.74 34.69
CA HIS A 708 13.87 27.11 34.21
C HIS A 708 15.24 27.74 33.90
N HIS A 709 16.22 27.54 34.79
CA HIS A 709 17.58 28.01 34.57
C HIS A 709 18.23 27.34 33.36
N ALA A 710 18.19 26.01 33.29
CA ALA A 710 18.80 25.24 32.19
C ALA A 710 18.18 25.58 30.84
N ARG A 711 16.86 25.77 30.78
CA ARG A 711 16.13 26.19 29.57
C ARG A 711 16.53 27.61 29.16
N ALA A 712 16.60 28.56 30.09
CA ALA A 712 17.01 29.93 29.81
C ALA A 712 18.43 29.99 29.22
N VAL A 713 19.39 29.29 29.82
CA VAL A 713 20.78 29.22 29.33
C VAL A 713 20.85 28.60 27.94
N LYS A 714 20.14 27.48 27.71
CA LYS A 714 20.07 26.83 26.39
C LYS A 714 19.43 27.73 25.34
N TYR A 715 18.39 28.48 25.70
CA TYR A 715 17.74 29.40 24.78
C TYR A 715 18.64 30.57 24.41
N GLU A 716 19.41 31.11 25.35
CA GLU A 716 20.38 32.17 25.07
C GLU A 716 21.46 31.71 24.09
N THR A 717 21.95 30.48 24.23
CA THR A 717 23.00 29.92 23.35
C THR A 717 22.47 29.43 22.00
N THR A 718 21.36 28.69 21.98
CA THR A 718 20.90 27.99 20.77
C THR A 718 19.77 28.71 20.04
N LYS A 719 19.06 29.63 20.71
CA LYS A 719 17.80 30.23 20.25
C LYS A 719 16.76 29.19 19.79
N SER A 720 16.87 27.95 20.26
CA SER A 720 15.97 26.86 19.90
C SER A 720 14.54 27.12 20.40
N PRO A 721 13.51 26.94 19.56
CA PRO A 721 12.11 27.07 19.98
C PRO A 721 11.72 26.18 21.17
N ASP A 722 12.38 25.03 21.33
CA ASP A 722 12.09 24.07 22.42
C ASP A 722 12.44 24.63 23.81
N CYS A 723 13.46 25.49 23.90
CA CYS A 723 13.95 26.05 25.16
C CYS A 723 13.37 27.44 25.49
N SER A 724 12.42 27.93 24.69
CA SER A 724 11.83 29.26 24.90
C SER A 724 11.29 29.41 26.34
N PRO A 725 11.45 30.60 26.97
CA PRO A 725 10.92 30.86 28.31
C PRO A 725 9.39 30.79 28.31
N ILE A 726 8.84 29.89 29.13
CA ILE A 726 7.39 29.69 29.31
C ILE A 726 7.11 29.42 30.80
N PRO A 727 5.97 29.89 31.34
CA PRO A 727 5.68 29.79 32.78
C PRO A 727 5.36 28.37 33.21
N SER A 728 5.57 28.03 34.48
CA SER A 728 5.11 26.79 35.10
C SER A 728 3.85 27.01 35.93
N LEU A 729 2.99 25.99 36.02
CA LEU A 729 1.76 26.00 36.79
C LEU A 729 1.85 25.03 37.96
N VAL A 730 1.51 25.52 39.16
CA VAL A 730 1.27 24.70 40.34
C VAL A 730 -0.21 24.79 40.69
N VAL A 731 -0.89 23.65 40.68
CA VAL A 731 -2.29 23.52 41.08
C VAL A 731 -2.35 22.79 42.42
N CYS A 732 -2.94 23.43 43.42
CA CYS A 732 -3.00 22.88 44.77
C CYS A 732 -4.38 23.16 45.41
N PRO A 733 -4.73 22.51 46.53
CA PRO A 733 -5.89 22.90 47.33
C PRO A 733 -5.84 24.40 47.69
N PRO A 734 -6.99 25.10 47.78
CA PRO A 734 -7.02 26.53 48.10
C PRO A 734 -6.22 26.90 49.36
N THR A 735 -6.22 26.01 50.36
CA THR A 735 -5.51 26.16 51.63
C THR A 735 -3.98 26.11 51.50
N LEU A 736 -3.45 25.54 50.42
CA LEU A 736 -2.00 25.37 50.19
C LEU A 736 -1.42 26.39 49.20
N THR A 737 -2.26 27.20 48.55
CA THR A 737 -1.80 28.21 47.57
C THR A 737 -0.82 29.21 48.18
N GLY A 738 -1.11 29.73 49.38
CA GLY A 738 -0.21 30.61 50.12
C GLY A 738 1.07 29.91 50.58
N HIS A 739 0.98 28.64 50.99
CA HIS A 739 2.13 27.84 51.41
C HIS A 739 3.16 27.71 50.28
N TRP A 740 2.72 27.30 49.09
CA TRP A 740 3.58 27.23 47.89
C TRP A 740 4.22 28.57 47.54
N TYR A 741 3.46 29.67 47.65
CA TYR A 741 3.98 31.01 47.38
C TYR A 741 5.11 31.39 48.33
N HIS A 742 4.94 31.15 49.63
CA HIS A 742 5.96 31.44 50.63
C HIS A 742 7.17 30.51 50.53
N GLU A 743 6.99 29.21 50.28
CA GLU A 743 8.11 28.29 50.13
C GLU A 743 8.99 28.61 48.91
N LEU A 744 8.39 29.01 47.78
CA LEU A 744 9.16 29.45 46.61
C LEU A 744 10.05 30.66 46.95
N LEU A 745 9.51 31.67 47.63
CA LEU A 745 10.28 32.85 48.06
C LEU A 745 11.36 32.51 49.09
N ASN A 746 11.12 31.51 49.95
CA ASN A 746 12.07 31.10 50.98
C ASN A 746 13.23 30.30 50.42
N TYR A 747 12.97 29.37 49.48
CA TYR A 747 13.97 28.41 49.00
C TYR A 747 14.78 28.89 47.80
N THR A 748 14.27 29.80 46.96
CA THR A 748 15.00 30.27 45.78
C THR A 748 14.71 31.73 45.45
N ASP A 749 15.74 32.48 45.06
CA ASP A 749 15.60 33.84 44.52
C ASP A 749 15.51 33.87 42.99
N CYS A 750 15.66 32.70 42.33
CA CYS A 750 15.74 32.60 40.88
C CYS A 750 14.37 32.54 40.20
N LEU A 751 13.32 32.19 40.94
CA LEU A 751 11.96 32.08 40.43
C LEU A 751 11.08 33.23 40.94
N LYS A 752 10.30 33.82 40.04
CA LYS A 752 9.28 34.83 40.38
C LYS A 752 7.90 34.17 40.48
N PRO A 753 7.39 33.89 41.70
CA PRO A 753 6.08 33.30 41.87
C PRO A 753 4.95 34.34 41.69
N LEU A 754 3.85 33.93 41.06
CA LEU A 754 2.61 34.68 40.92
C LEU A 754 1.46 33.91 41.57
N LEU A 755 0.80 34.53 42.55
CA LEU A 755 -0.40 33.98 43.15
C LEU A 755 -1.63 34.41 42.34
N TYR A 756 -2.20 33.50 41.54
CA TYR A 756 -3.39 33.77 40.73
C TYR A 756 -4.65 33.37 41.54
N THR A 757 -5.09 34.30 42.38
CA THR A 757 -6.25 34.15 43.27
C THR A 757 -7.14 35.39 43.19
N GLY A 758 -8.27 35.39 43.91
CA GLY A 758 -9.20 36.51 43.96
C GLY A 758 -10.46 36.31 43.10
N GLY A 759 -11.31 37.33 43.06
CA GLY A 759 -12.56 37.32 42.28
C GLY A 759 -12.31 37.44 40.76
N PRO A 760 -13.31 37.20 39.89
CA PRO A 760 -13.15 37.24 38.43
C PRO A 760 -12.50 38.54 37.91
N LYS A 761 -12.91 39.70 38.44
CA LYS A 761 -12.35 41.01 38.06
C LYS A 761 -10.88 41.20 38.45
N GLU A 762 -10.45 40.59 39.55
CA GLU A 762 -9.04 40.65 39.97
C GLU A 762 -8.20 39.73 39.10
N ARG A 763 -8.69 38.52 38.83
CA ARG A 763 -8.03 37.54 37.96
C ARG A 763 -7.87 38.05 36.52
N GLU A 764 -8.87 38.76 35.99
CA GLU A 764 -8.79 39.44 34.69
C GLU A 764 -7.63 40.46 34.62
N ARG A 765 -7.32 41.13 35.73
CA ARG A 765 -6.18 42.07 35.82
C ARG A 765 -4.82 41.36 35.99
N ILE A 766 -4.81 40.19 36.60
CA ILE A 766 -3.59 39.41 36.85
C ILE A 766 -3.20 38.60 35.62
N ARG A 767 -4.18 38.14 34.82
CA ARG A 767 -3.97 37.24 33.67
C ARG A 767 -2.92 37.73 32.66
N PRO A 768 -2.89 39.00 32.23
CA PRO A 768 -1.85 39.49 31.31
C PRO A 768 -0.43 39.40 31.90
N LYS A 769 -0.29 39.33 33.24
CA LYS A 769 1.00 39.25 33.92
C LYS A 769 1.56 37.82 34.00
N ILE A 770 0.79 36.80 33.63
CA ILE A 770 1.21 35.39 33.67
C ILE A 770 2.52 35.17 32.93
N MET A 771 2.66 35.73 31.72
CA MET A 771 3.86 35.56 30.88
C MET A 771 5.10 36.27 31.43
N ASN A 772 4.96 37.15 32.43
CA ASN A 772 6.07 37.87 33.05
C ASN A 772 6.62 37.19 34.32
N HIS A 773 6.06 36.03 34.69
CA HIS A 773 6.42 35.28 35.89
C HIS A 773 6.83 33.85 35.54
N ASP A 774 7.66 33.24 36.38
CA ASP A 774 8.22 31.91 36.11
C ASP A 774 7.31 30.79 36.62
N VAL A 775 6.63 31.03 37.74
CA VAL A 775 5.72 30.06 38.37
C VAL A 775 4.41 30.73 38.74
N VAL A 776 3.29 30.16 38.30
CA VAL A 776 1.94 30.60 38.66
C VAL A 776 1.30 29.55 39.56
N ILE A 777 0.73 30.00 40.67
CA ILE A 777 0.07 29.14 41.65
C ILE A 777 -1.43 29.39 41.59
N MET A 778 -2.20 28.32 41.43
CA MET A 778 -3.67 28.34 41.32
C MET A 778 -4.31 27.27 42.19
N SER A 779 -5.57 27.48 42.56
CA SER A 779 -6.40 26.42 43.14
C SER A 779 -7.13 25.62 42.06
N TYR A 780 -7.47 24.36 42.37
CA TYR A 780 -8.26 23.50 41.47
C TYR A 780 -9.57 24.15 41.00
N ASP A 781 -10.25 24.90 41.89
CA ASP A 781 -11.50 25.58 41.55
C ASP A 781 -11.29 26.74 40.56
N ILE A 782 -10.18 27.46 40.68
CA ILE A 782 -9.86 28.55 39.75
C ILE A 782 -9.51 27.99 38.37
N VAL A 783 -8.70 26.94 38.31
CA VAL A 783 -8.38 26.27 37.03
C VAL A 783 -9.65 25.82 36.33
N ARG A 784 -10.63 25.27 37.08
CA ARG A 784 -11.93 24.88 36.52
C ARG A 784 -12.71 26.05 35.95
N ASN A 785 -12.71 27.19 36.62
CA ASN A 785 -13.55 28.34 36.25
C ASN A 785 -12.96 29.15 35.09
N ASP A 786 -11.64 29.22 35.00
CA ASP A 786 -10.92 30.05 34.02
C ASP A 786 -10.25 29.20 32.93
N ILE A 787 -10.62 27.91 32.79
CA ILE A 787 -9.94 26.98 31.87
C ILE A 787 -9.98 27.44 30.42
N ASP A 788 -11.08 28.06 29.99
CA ASP A 788 -11.27 28.52 28.62
C ASP A 788 -10.18 29.52 28.22
N GLU A 789 -9.63 30.26 29.18
CA GLU A 789 -8.57 31.26 28.93
C GLU A 789 -7.17 30.70 29.24
N LEU A 790 -7.08 29.72 30.15
CA LEU A 790 -5.82 29.07 30.53
C LEU A 790 -5.38 27.98 29.54
N ALA A 791 -6.31 27.39 28.79
CA ALA A 791 -6.05 26.32 27.83
C ALA A 791 -5.26 26.79 26.60
N ASP A 792 -5.23 28.10 26.33
CA ASP A 792 -4.45 28.70 25.23
C ASP A 792 -2.99 28.97 25.62
N ILE A 793 -2.67 28.93 26.91
CA ILE A 793 -1.31 29.16 27.43
C ILE A 793 -0.55 27.82 27.43
N ASN A 794 0.67 27.84 26.88
CA ASN A 794 1.61 26.72 26.99
C ASN A 794 2.42 26.84 28.28
N TRP A 795 2.35 25.81 29.10
CA TRP A 795 3.06 25.73 30.38
C TRP A 795 4.30 24.85 30.28
N ASN A 796 5.35 25.19 31.02
CA ASN A 796 6.54 24.36 31.12
C ASN A 796 6.26 23.13 31.98
N TYR A 797 6.03 23.36 33.27
CA TYR A 797 5.56 22.34 34.21
C TYR A 797 4.08 22.54 34.55
N CYS A 798 3.37 21.44 34.77
CA CYS A 798 2.10 21.42 35.49
C CYS A 798 2.21 20.44 36.66
N ILE A 799 2.28 20.98 37.87
CA ILE A 799 2.39 20.20 39.11
C ILE A 799 1.03 20.20 39.81
N LEU A 800 0.53 19.01 40.11
CA LEU A 800 -0.69 18.80 40.89
C LEU A 800 -0.34 18.39 42.30
N ASP A 801 -0.51 19.29 43.25
CA ASP A 801 -0.42 18.96 44.67
C ASP A 801 -1.73 18.33 45.14
N GLU A 802 -1.64 17.29 45.97
CA GLU A 802 -2.75 16.41 46.32
C GLU A 802 -3.55 15.90 45.10
N GLY A 803 -2.82 15.40 44.09
CA GLY A 803 -3.43 15.04 42.80
C GLY A 803 -4.46 13.90 42.85
N HIS A 804 -4.64 13.22 43.99
CA HIS A 804 -5.76 12.31 44.19
C HIS A 804 -7.14 12.99 44.03
N ILE A 805 -7.21 14.33 44.06
CA ILE A 805 -8.42 15.12 43.75
C ILE A 805 -8.95 14.82 42.33
N ILE A 806 -8.08 14.55 41.35
CA ILE A 806 -8.48 14.28 39.97
C ILE A 806 -8.78 12.81 39.68
N LYS A 807 -8.91 11.96 40.71
CA LYS A 807 -9.15 10.51 40.58
C LYS A 807 -10.38 10.12 39.77
N ASN A 808 -11.40 10.98 39.71
CA ASN A 808 -12.59 10.73 38.91
C ASN A 808 -12.55 11.53 37.60
N GLY A 809 -12.32 10.83 36.48
CA GLY A 809 -12.22 11.41 35.13
C GLY A 809 -13.46 12.17 34.65
N LYS A 810 -14.64 11.95 35.25
CA LYS A 810 -15.89 12.58 34.82
C LYS A 810 -16.14 13.95 35.42
N THR A 811 -15.41 14.32 36.48
CA THR A 811 -15.62 15.60 37.17
C THR A 811 -15.21 16.78 36.28
N LYS A 812 -15.87 17.93 36.48
CA LYS A 812 -15.52 19.16 35.75
C LYS A 812 -14.08 19.62 36.06
N ILE A 813 -13.62 19.42 37.30
CA ILE A 813 -12.26 19.75 37.73
C ILE A 813 -11.25 18.91 36.95
N THR A 814 -11.41 17.58 36.92
CA THR A 814 -10.48 16.70 36.19
C THR A 814 -10.43 17.03 34.70
N LYS A 815 -11.59 17.29 34.07
CA LYS A 815 -11.64 17.69 32.67
C LYS A 815 -10.90 19.01 32.41
N ALA A 816 -11.07 19.99 33.29
CA ALA A 816 -10.38 21.27 33.17
C ALA A 816 -8.87 21.12 33.36
N VAL A 817 -8.41 20.42 34.40
CA VAL A 817 -6.98 20.19 34.64
C VAL A 817 -6.32 19.42 33.49
N LYS A 818 -7.00 18.44 32.91
CA LYS A 818 -6.51 17.69 31.73
C LYS A 818 -6.46 18.51 30.44
N ALA A 819 -7.17 19.63 30.36
CA ALA A 819 -7.12 20.52 29.21
C ALA A 819 -5.88 21.45 29.23
N VAL A 820 -5.16 21.53 30.35
CA VAL A 820 -3.94 22.32 30.47
C VAL A 820 -2.81 21.72 29.61
N LYS A 821 -2.22 22.56 28.75
CA LYS A 821 -1.11 22.20 27.87
C LYS A 821 0.22 22.42 28.58
N ALA A 822 0.92 21.34 28.92
CA ALA A 822 2.19 21.42 29.65
C ALA A 822 3.25 20.48 29.06
N ASN A 823 4.52 20.91 29.04
CA ASN A 823 5.64 20.08 28.58
C ASN A 823 5.98 18.96 29.57
N HIS A 824 5.95 19.26 30.87
CA HIS A 824 6.21 18.31 31.95
C HIS A 824 5.05 18.28 32.93
N ARG A 825 4.61 17.07 33.31
CA ARG A 825 3.51 16.87 34.26
C ARG A 825 4.00 16.07 35.47
N LEU A 826 3.65 16.56 36.66
CA LEU A 826 4.01 15.92 37.92
C LEU A 826 2.79 15.87 38.83
N ILE A 827 2.53 14.73 39.46
CA ILE A 827 1.54 14.60 40.52
C ILE A 827 2.27 14.38 41.84
N LEU A 828 1.88 15.12 42.87
CA LEU A 828 2.30 14.89 44.25
C LEU A 828 1.12 14.27 45.00
N SER A 829 1.31 13.09 45.58
CA SER A 829 0.27 12.46 46.41
C SER A 829 0.89 11.44 47.34
N GLY A 830 0.56 11.48 48.64
CA GLY A 830 0.94 10.39 49.56
C GLY A 830 0.12 9.10 49.36
N THR A 831 -1.00 9.17 48.63
CA THR A 831 -1.87 8.02 48.34
C THR A 831 -2.26 8.00 46.86
N PRO A 832 -1.44 7.39 45.98
CA PRO A 832 -1.70 7.41 44.53
C PRO A 832 -2.93 6.57 44.12
N ILE A 833 -3.25 5.52 44.87
CA ILE A 833 -4.42 4.65 44.63
C ILE A 833 -5.12 4.43 45.96
N GLN A 834 -6.45 4.55 46.00
CA GLN A 834 -7.23 4.23 47.19
C GLN A 834 -7.91 2.87 47.01
N ASN A 835 -8.95 2.82 46.18
CA ASN A 835 -9.87 1.66 46.16
C ASN A 835 -10.15 1.10 44.77
N ASN A 836 -9.97 1.90 43.71
CA ASN A 836 -10.38 1.52 42.36
C ASN A 836 -9.27 1.80 41.34
N VAL A 837 -8.96 0.81 40.50
CA VAL A 837 -7.99 0.94 39.39
C VAL A 837 -8.35 2.03 38.38
N LEU A 838 -9.63 2.41 38.28
CA LEU A 838 -10.06 3.57 37.48
C LEU A 838 -9.50 4.90 38.00
N GLU A 839 -9.18 5.00 39.30
CA GLU A 839 -8.52 6.18 39.87
C GLU A 839 -7.13 6.35 39.26
N LEU A 840 -6.38 5.24 39.15
CA LEU A 840 -5.07 5.21 38.52
C LEU A 840 -5.15 5.60 37.04
N TRP A 841 -6.14 5.09 36.31
CA TRP A 841 -6.36 5.49 34.91
C TRP A 841 -6.53 7.00 34.78
N SER A 842 -7.32 7.63 35.66
CA SER A 842 -7.54 9.08 35.59
C SER A 842 -6.25 9.88 35.81
N LEU A 843 -5.38 9.45 36.74
CA LEU A 843 -4.08 10.08 37.01
C LEU A 843 -3.12 9.89 35.82
N PHE A 844 -3.01 8.67 35.30
CA PHE A 844 -2.17 8.39 34.14
C PHE A 844 -2.64 9.08 32.87
N ASP A 845 -3.95 9.26 32.69
CA ASP A 845 -4.50 10.00 31.56
C ASP A 845 -4.23 11.52 31.67
N PHE A 846 -3.99 12.06 32.87
CA PHE A 846 -3.43 13.41 33.01
C PHE A 846 -1.95 13.43 32.62
N LEU A 847 -1.15 12.50 33.16
CA LEU A 847 0.29 12.46 32.89
C LEU A 847 0.58 12.21 31.40
N MET A 848 0.05 11.13 30.85
CA MET A 848 0.26 10.64 29.49
C MET A 848 -1.10 10.30 28.84
N PRO A 849 -1.81 11.31 28.30
CA PRO A 849 -3.13 11.12 27.72
C PRO A 849 -3.14 10.07 26.60
N GLY A 850 -4.01 9.07 26.70
CA GLY A 850 -4.13 7.99 25.72
C GLY A 850 -3.17 6.80 25.89
N PHE A 851 -2.19 6.87 26.81
CA PHE A 851 -1.26 5.76 27.08
C PHE A 851 -1.97 4.45 27.47
N LEU A 852 -3.02 4.56 28.29
CA LEU A 852 -3.83 3.42 28.74
C LEU A 852 -5.10 3.21 27.88
N GLY A 853 -5.22 3.92 26.76
CA GLY A 853 -6.44 3.96 25.96
C GLY A 853 -7.59 4.72 26.63
N THR A 854 -8.78 4.60 26.06
CA THR A 854 -9.99 5.26 26.58
C THR A 854 -10.46 4.65 27.91
N GLU A 855 -11.22 5.40 28.71
CA GLU A 855 -11.82 4.91 29.98
C GLU A 855 -12.55 3.57 29.77
N LYS A 856 -13.29 3.44 28.66
CA LYS A 856 -14.02 2.22 28.32
C LYS A 856 -13.10 1.04 28.05
N GLN A 857 -12.09 1.23 27.20
CA GLN A 857 -11.12 0.18 26.84
C GLN A 857 -10.32 -0.26 28.08
N PHE A 858 -9.89 0.69 28.91
CA PHE A 858 -9.19 0.38 30.15
C PHE A 858 -10.07 -0.39 31.13
N ASN A 859 -11.32 0.04 31.31
CA ASN A 859 -12.26 -0.65 32.19
C ASN A 859 -12.59 -2.06 31.70
N GLU A 860 -12.68 -2.28 30.38
CA GLU A 860 -12.90 -3.63 29.82
C GLU A 860 -11.67 -4.53 29.97
N ARG A 861 -10.46 -3.98 29.77
CA ARG A 861 -9.23 -4.75 29.79
C ARG A 861 -8.70 -5.04 31.20
N PHE A 862 -8.87 -4.11 32.14
CA PHE A 862 -8.30 -4.21 33.49
C PHE A 862 -9.37 -4.10 34.58
N GLY A 863 -10.28 -3.13 34.49
CA GLY A 863 -11.28 -2.87 35.53
C GLY A 863 -12.23 -4.05 35.80
N LYS A 864 -12.88 -4.57 34.75
CA LYS A 864 -13.84 -5.67 34.84
C LYS A 864 -13.19 -6.99 35.30
N PRO A 865 -12.04 -7.44 34.74
CA PRO A 865 -11.37 -8.65 35.24
C PRO A 865 -11.01 -8.57 36.73
N ILE A 866 -10.42 -7.45 37.18
CA ILE A 866 -10.02 -7.27 38.59
C ILE A 866 -11.23 -7.25 39.54
N LEU A 867 -12.38 -6.74 39.11
CA LEU A 867 -13.60 -6.77 39.91
C LEU A 867 -14.23 -8.18 39.93
N ALA A 868 -14.21 -8.88 38.80
CA ALA A 868 -14.72 -10.25 38.69
C ALA A 868 -13.89 -11.24 39.53
N SER A 869 -12.56 -11.09 39.56
CA SER A 869 -11.67 -11.93 40.37
C SER A 869 -11.85 -11.76 41.88
N ARG A 870 -12.40 -10.62 42.32
CA ARG A 870 -12.72 -10.32 43.72
C ARG A 870 -14.11 -10.82 44.16
N ASP A 871 -14.92 -11.36 43.24
CA ASP A 871 -16.22 -11.92 43.60
C ASP A 871 -16.02 -13.28 44.32
N SER A 872 -16.74 -13.47 45.42
CA SER A 872 -16.81 -14.71 46.18
C SER A 872 -17.16 -15.96 45.35
N LYS A 873 -17.79 -15.79 44.18
CA LYS A 873 -18.20 -16.87 43.26
C LYS A 873 -17.36 -16.95 41.98
N SER A 874 -16.24 -16.24 41.91
CA SER A 874 -15.37 -16.20 40.73
C SER A 874 -14.82 -17.59 40.39
N SER A 875 -14.81 -17.95 39.11
CA SER A 875 -14.14 -19.16 38.62
C SER A 875 -12.62 -19.06 38.78
N SER A 876 -11.91 -20.20 38.87
CA SER A 876 -10.43 -20.20 38.90
C SER A 876 -9.81 -19.47 37.72
N LYS A 877 -10.43 -19.54 36.55
CA LYS A 877 -10.02 -18.82 35.34
C LYS A 877 -10.24 -17.31 35.44
N GLU A 878 -11.25 -16.87 36.18
CA GLU A 878 -11.52 -15.45 36.43
C GLU A 878 -10.64 -14.88 37.54
N GLN A 879 -10.08 -15.73 38.40
CA GLN A 879 -9.07 -15.34 39.40
C GLN A 879 -7.67 -15.21 38.80
N GLU A 880 -7.35 -16.03 37.79
CA GLU A 880 -6.07 -16.01 37.07
C GLU A 880 -5.97 -14.89 36.03
N ALA A 881 -7.08 -14.57 35.35
CA ALA A 881 -7.17 -13.51 34.34
C ALA A 881 -7.23 -12.11 34.96
#